data_AF-A0A963T9Y0-F1
#
_entry.id   AF-A0A963T9Y0-F1
#
_cell.length_a   1.000
_cell.length_b   1.000
_cell.length_c   1.000
_cell.angle_alpha   90.00
_cell.angle_beta   90.00
_cell.angle_gamma   90.00
#
_symmetry.space_group_name_H-M   'P 1'
#
loop_
_entity.id
_entity.type
_entity.pdbx_description
1 polymer ?
#
loop_
_entity_poly.entity_id
_entity_poly.type
_entity_poly.pdbx_seq_one_letter_code
_entity_poly.pdbx_strand_id
1 'polypeptide(L)'
;AGIAETVGRHPLRVLAEAVADCAPAFGGQDVFEGWLGHVAEVAGVSPKAVAGLAKATRRLLPDMAPAHFNAWLVGGLRAAAGDGAQLRRYLALDLPLSRRLLHAESDAPTLGDVSRTMGLFTRALWGRTLRIETRTDDKARRATFDGPRVRVPERFKGFGAVQTRRLFHATAAHVAAHLEFSGDRFPVGGLKPLQLALVGLVEDARVETLALRRYPGLVRLWRPFHVARPGGALVAEALMARLARALIDPDYADDNPWVVKGRALFAQAAGRLEDPAVSRHIGNLLGNDLGQMRVQFNAKAFVIEPAYRDDNLGLWQFDAEAPPDPAMAEAVAQGARIEHEESDAPPEDDEAVLKEPSPDTGGADPPEPEAVAVEVAVPVARYPEWDFLIARERPDWATVVATEVGPGSADEIRAILERHDRTVQRVRGIVRRSAVGRTVRLRRQPEGEQLDLDACIEAAVDRRFRRTPDVRVYRSERRLNRDMSVLLLLDVSKSTGDPVGAGETVLDLVRAAASLLATALADMHDPFAIHAFCSNGRNDVHDQRVKGFAEPFDDHAMARLAGLRSDLSTRLGAALRHAGRRLAARPTHRRLLLVITDGEPADVDVPDRRYLVEDARRAVHDLARAGIDVYCVGLDPGGHAYMARVFGPSRILILENVRKLPEKLARLYLRLRA
;
A
#
# COMPACT_ATOMS: atom_id res chain seq x y z
N ALA A 1 -12.18 25.75 -33.35
CA ALA A 1 -11.56 26.97 -33.91
C ALA A 1 -10.22 27.25 -33.23
N GLY A 2 -10.15 27.50 -31.91
CA GLY A 2 -8.90 27.87 -31.22
C GLY A 2 -7.72 26.89 -31.37
N ILE A 3 -7.95 25.57 -31.30
CA ILE A 3 -6.88 24.56 -31.49
C ILE A 3 -6.35 24.58 -32.94
N ALA A 4 -7.19 24.99 -33.90
CA ALA A 4 -6.85 24.93 -35.32
C ALA A 4 -5.84 26.01 -35.74
N GLU A 5 -5.82 27.15 -35.04
CA GLU A 5 -4.89 28.24 -35.28
C GLU A 5 -3.45 27.90 -34.85
N THR A 6 -3.30 27.04 -33.84
CA THR A 6 -2.00 26.73 -33.23
C THR A 6 -1.29 25.50 -33.83
N VAL A 7 -2.03 24.55 -34.40
CA VAL A 7 -1.53 23.19 -34.67
C VAL A 7 -1.26 22.90 -36.16
N GLY A 8 -1.85 23.69 -37.07
CA GLY A 8 -1.78 23.46 -38.52
C GLY A 8 -2.69 22.33 -39.02
N ARG A 9 -2.94 22.29 -40.34
CA ARG A 9 -4.00 21.44 -40.93
C ARG A 9 -3.75 19.93 -40.81
N HIS A 10 -2.51 19.48 -40.89
CA HIS A 10 -2.20 18.05 -40.94
C HIS A 10 -2.42 17.33 -39.60
N PRO A 11 -1.88 17.80 -38.44
CA PRO A 11 -2.10 17.11 -37.17
C PRO A 11 -3.57 17.20 -36.70
N LEU A 12 -4.31 18.25 -37.07
CA LEU A 12 -5.75 18.34 -36.83
C LEU A 12 -6.54 17.26 -37.57
N ARG A 13 -6.17 16.97 -38.82
CA ARG A 13 -6.81 15.90 -39.59
C ARG A 13 -6.59 14.55 -38.90
N VAL A 14 -5.35 14.25 -38.51
CA VAL A 14 -5.00 13.00 -37.81
C VAL A 14 -5.73 12.88 -36.47
N LEU A 15 -5.89 13.98 -35.75
CA LEU A 15 -6.65 14.01 -34.50
C LEU A 15 -8.15 13.77 -34.73
N ALA A 16 -8.74 14.40 -35.75
CA ALA A 16 -10.15 14.21 -36.09
C ALA A 16 -10.46 12.77 -36.51
N GLU A 17 -9.57 12.15 -37.29
CA GLU A 17 -9.69 10.72 -37.64
C GLU A 17 -9.57 9.83 -36.38
N ALA A 18 -8.66 10.14 -35.45
CA ALA A 18 -8.53 9.40 -34.18
C ALA A 18 -9.77 9.50 -33.29
N VAL A 19 -10.42 10.67 -33.24
CA VAL A 19 -11.69 10.86 -32.54
C VAL A 19 -12.80 10.04 -33.17
N ALA A 20 -12.89 10.03 -34.50
CA ALA A 20 -13.90 9.25 -35.22
C ALA A 20 -13.77 7.75 -34.91
N ASP A 21 -12.55 7.22 -34.89
CA ASP A 21 -12.28 5.80 -34.60
C ASP A 21 -12.60 5.44 -33.15
N CYS A 22 -12.39 6.36 -32.21
CA CYS A 22 -12.57 6.12 -30.78
C CYS A 22 -13.88 6.69 -30.22
N ALA A 23 -14.81 7.16 -31.05
CA ALA A 23 -16.05 7.80 -30.62
C ALA A 23 -16.84 6.98 -29.55
N PRO A 24 -16.99 5.64 -29.68
CA PRO A 24 -17.67 4.84 -28.65
C PRO A 24 -16.90 4.78 -27.33
N ALA A 25 -15.58 4.89 -27.37
CA ALA A 25 -14.70 4.72 -26.21
C ALA A 25 -14.74 5.93 -25.27
N PHE A 26 -15.14 7.13 -25.72
CA PHE A 26 -15.23 8.30 -24.84
C PHE A 26 -16.34 8.20 -23.77
N GLY A 27 -17.35 7.35 -23.96
CA GLY A 27 -18.33 7.02 -22.92
C GLY A 27 -19.29 8.15 -22.51
N GLY A 28 -19.17 9.37 -23.05
CA GLY A 28 -20.07 10.49 -22.78
C GLY A 28 -19.51 11.85 -23.21
N GLN A 29 -20.37 12.87 -23.25
CA GLN A 29 -20.01 14.23 -23.69
C GLN A 29 -18.98 14.89 -22.75
N ASP A 30 -19.16 14.80 -21.43
CA ASP A 30 -18.27 15.44 -20.44
C ASP A 30 -16.82 14.97 -20.55
N VAL A 31 -16.63 13.67 -20.81
CA VAL A 31 -15.32 13.05 -20.95
C VAL A 31 -14.64 13.51 -22.25
N PHE A 32 -15.41 13.64 -23.33
CA PHE A 32 -14.92 14.14 -24.60
C PHE A 32 -14.52 15.64 -24.51
N GLU A 33 -15.31 16.45 -23.82
CA GLU A 33 -14.99 17.86 -23.57
C GLU A 33 -13.73 18.02 -22.71
N GLY A 34 -13.58 17.21 -21.65
CA GLY A 34 -12.36 17.18 -20.85
C GLY A 34 -11.12 16.78 -21.67
N TRP A 35 -11.26 15.76 -22.52
CA TRP A 35 -10.20 15.37 -23.44
C TRP A 35 -9.83 16.48 -24.43
N LEU A 36 -10.82 17.18 -25.01
CA LEU A 36 -10.59 18.33 -25.89
C LEU A 36 -9.84 19.47 -25.18
N GLY A 37 -10.11 19.69 -23.89
CA GLY A 37 -9.34 20.61 -23.05
C GLY A 37 -7.86 20.24 -23.01
N HIS A 38 -7.54 18.96 -22.78
CA HIS A 38 -6.15 18.49 -22.78
C HIS A 38 -5.50 18.51 -24.17
N VAL A 39 -6.26 18.37 -25.26
CA VAL A 39 -5.73 18.59 -26.62
C VAL A 39 -5.23 20.03 -26.76
N ALA A 40 -5.98 21.02 -26.24
CA ALA A 40 -5.56 22.41 -26.27
C ALA A 40 -4.29 22.65 -25.43
N GLU A 41 -4.18 21.99 -24.27
CA GLU A 41 -2.98 22.04 -23.43
C GLU A 41 -1.76 21.43 -24.13
N VAL A 42 -1.91 20.26 -24.77
CA VAL A 42 -0.85 19.63 -25.56
C VAL A 42 -0.43 20.51 -26.74
N ALA A 43 -1.40 21.14 -27.42
CA ALA A 43 -1.13 22.07 -28.50
C ALA A 43 -0.35 23.31 -28.02
N GLY A 44 -0.68 23.82 -26.83
CA GLY A 44 0.02 24.95 -26.19
C GLY A 44 1.46 24.61 -25.81
N VAL A 45 1.73 23.39 -25.32
CA VAL A 45 3.09 22.93 -25.00
C VAL A 45 3.89 22.61 -26.26
N SER A 46 3.30 21.89 -27.22
CA SER A 46 3.95 21.59 -28.49
C SER A 46 2.94 21.19 -29.58
N PRO A 47 2.77 22.02 -30.63
CA PRO A 47 1.94 21.67 -31.78
C PRO A 47 2.28 20.32 -32.43
N LYS A 48 3.58 19.98 -32.46
CA LYS A 48 4.08 18.71 -33.00
C LYS A 48 3.68 17.49 -32.15
N ALA A 49 3.33 17.67 -30.87
CA ALA A 49 2.91 16.58 -29.98
C ALA A 49 1.46 16.12 -30.24
N VAL A 50 0.63 16.93 -30.88
CA VAL A 50 -0.78 16.60 -31.16
C VAL A 50 -0.92 15.36 -32.05
N ALA A 51 -0.02 15.15 -33.01
CA ALA A 51 0.00 13.91 -33.80
C ALA A 51 0.34 12.68 -32.95
N GLY A 52 1.20 12.84 -31.93
CA GLY A 52 1.50 11.80 -30.95
C GLY A 52 0.30 11.50 -30.04
N LEU A 53 -0.44 12.53 -29.64
CA LEU A 53 -1.68 12.38 -28.88
C LEU A 53 -2.75 11.63 -29.68
N ALA A 54 -2.93 11.94 -30.96
CA ALA A 54 -3.86 11.21 -31.82
C ALA A 54 -3.53 9.71 -31.90
N LYS A 55 -2.24 9.37 -32.06
CA LYS A 55 -1.77 7.97 -32.02
C LYS A 55 -1.99 7.31 -30.65
N ALA A 56 -1.71 8.01 -29.56
CA ALA A 56 -1.92 7.51 -28.21
C ALA A 56 -3.41 7.27 -27.92
N THR A 57 -4.28 8.17 -28.37
CA THR A 57 -5.75 8.05 -28.24
C THR A 57 -6.24 6.79 -28.94
N ARG A 58 -5.88 6.58 -30.22
CA ARG A 58 -6.21 5.35 -30.96
C ARG A 58 -5.70 4.07 -30.28
N ARG A 59 -4.50 4.12 -29.73
CA ARG A 59 -3.83 2.94 -29.15
C ARG A 59 -4.36 2.57 -27.77
N LEU A 60 -4.69 3.56 -26.94
CA LEU A 60 -4.88 3.36 -25.50
C LEU A 60 -6.33 3.49 -25.07
N LEU A 61 -7.08 4.45 -25.63
CA LEU A 61 -8.44 4.76 -25.19
C LEU A 61 -9.42 3.57 -25.32
N PRO A 62 -9.36 2.70 -26.35
CA PRO A 62 -10.24 1.54 -26.44
C PRO A 62 -10.07 0.50 -25.32
N ASP A 63 -8.86 0.42 -24.75
CA ASP A 63 -8.46 -0.65 -23.81
C ASP A 63 -8.39 -0.17 -22.34
N MET A 64 -8.82 1.06 -22.04
CA MET A 64 -8.82 1.60 -20.67
C MET A 64 -10.01 2.51 -20.38
N ALA A 65 -10.28 2.73 -19.10
CA ALA A 65 -11.29 3.70 -18.69
C ALA A 65 -10.94 5.10 -19.21
N PRO A 66 -11.88 5.87 -19.78
CA PRO A 66 -11.59 7.20 -20.32
C PRO A 66 -11.05 8.20 -19.29
N ALA A 67 -11.51 8.08 -18.04
CA ALA A 67 -10.98 8.85 -16.92
C ALA A 67 -9.49 8.52 -16.64
N HIS A 68 -9.08 7.26 -16.80
CA HIS A 68 -7.69 6.85 -16.69
C HIS A 68 -6.87 7.43 -17.83
N PHE A 69 -7.35 7.35 -19.08
CA PHE A 69 -6.67 7.94 -20.22
C PHE A 69 -6.43 9.46 -20.04
N ASN A 70 -7.43 10.19 -19.54
CA ASN A 70 -7.29 11.61 -19.21
C ASN A 70 -6.26 11.85 -18.08
N ALA A 71 -6.28 11.04 -17.03
CA ALA A 71 -5.31 11.15 -15.94
C ALA A 71 -3.87 10.86 -16.41
N TRP A 72 -3.69 9.88 -17.30
CA TRP A 72 -2.41 9.59 -17.94
C TRP A 72 -1.94 10.77 -18.81
N LEU A 73 -2.84 11.37 -19.60
CA LEU A 73 -2.53 12.53 -20.44
C LEU A 73 -2.09 13.74 -19.60
N VAL A 74 -2.81 14.03 -18.51
CA VAL A 74 -2.44 15.08 -17.54
C VAL A 74 -1.10 14.80 -16.88
N GLY A 75 -0.83 13.53 -16.52
CA GLY A 75 0.46 13.09 -16.01
C GLY A 75 1.60 13.36 -17.00
N GLY A 76 1.36 13.16 -18.30
CA GLY A 76 2.31 13.47 -19.37
C GLY A 76 2.59 14.95 -19.55
N LEU A 77 1.53 15.77 -19.56
CA LEU A 77 1.63 17.23 -19.64
C LEU A 77 2.43 17.80 -18.47
N ARG A 78 2.20 17.29 -17.25
CA ARG A 78 2.93 17.69 -16.05
C ARG A 78 4.37 17.20 -16.05
N ALA A 79 4.61 15.95 -16.46
CA ALA A 79 5.95 15.37 -16.54
C ALA A 79 6.83 16.07 -17.59
N ALA A 80 6.22 16.61 -18.64
CA ALA A 80 6.91 17.40 -19.63
C ALA A 80 7.32 18.78 -19.12
N ALA A 81 6.61 19.35 -18.12
CA ALA A 81 6.90 20.68 -17.56
C ALA A 81 7.10 21.79 -18.63
N GLY A 82 6.36 21.71 -19.74
CA GLY A 82 6.51 22.64 -20.88
C GLY A 82 7.52 22.20 -21.96
N ASP A 83 8.30 21.14 -21.75
CA ASP A 83 9.18 20.55 -22.76
C ASP A 83 8.41 19.70 -23.77
N GLY A 84 8.24 20.27 -24.97
CA GLY A 84 7.60 19.59 -26.09
C GLY A 84 8.29 18.30 -26.56
N ALA A 85 9.61 18.15 -26.41
CA ALA A 85 10.32 16.92 -26.77
C ALA A 85 10.04 15.80 -25.76
N GLN A 86 10.05 16.13 -24.46
CA GLN A 86 9.69 15.20 -23.40
C GLN A 86 8.23 14.76 -23.51
N LEU A 87 7.31 15.68 -23.82
CA LEU A 87 5.90 15.35 -24.06
C LEU A 87 5.72 14.37 -25.22
N ARG A 88 6.45 14.54 -26.33
CA ARG A 88 6.41 13.60 -27.46
C ARG A 88 6.90 12.20 -27.07
N ARG A 89 8.01 12.10 -26.31
CA ARG A 89 8.52 10.83 -25.78
C ARG A 89 7.56 10.18 -24.78
N TYR A 90 6.87 10.99 -23.98
CA TYR A 90 5.82 10.51 -23.07
C TYR A 90 4.67 9.87 -23.85
N LEU A 91 4.12 10.58 -24.84
CA LEU A 91 3.00 10.11 -25.66
C LEU A 91 3.36 8.88 -26.51
N ALA A 92 4.63 8.74 -26.89
CA ALA A 92 5.16 7.56 -27.58
C ALA A 92 5.29 6.31 -26.67
N LEU A 93 5.28 6.48 -25.34
CA LEU A 93 5.63 5.48 -24.31
C LEU A 93 7.13 5.14 -24.25
N ASP A 94 7.99 6.09 -24.63
CA ASP A 94 9.44 5.95 -24.54
C ASP A 94 9.95 6.22 -23.12
N LEU A 95 9.16 6.94 -22.30
CA LEU A 95 9.52 7.25 -20.92
C LEU A 95 9.03 6.16 -19.96
N PRO A 96 9.88 5.68 -19.02
CA PRO A 96 9.47 4.76 -17.96
C PRO A 96 8.29 5.28 -17.13
N LEU A 97 8.24 6.60 -16.89
CA LEU A 97 7.12 7.24 -16.20
C LEU A 97 5.79 7.10 -16.97
N SER A 98 5.83 7.18 -18.31
CA SER A 98 4.63 7.04 -19.13
C SER A 98 4.03 5.65 -19.01
N ARG A 99 4.86 4.61 -19.03
CA ARG A 99 4.45 3.22 -18.78
C ARG A 99 3.95 3.03 -17.36
N ARG A 100 4.67 3.54 -16.35
CA ARG A 100 4.25 3.45 -14.94
C ARG A 100 2.87 4.07 -14.70
N LEU A 101 2.59 5.22 -15.29
CA LEU A 101 1.31 5.90 -15.11
C LEU A 101 0.15 5.17 -15.80
N LEU A 102 0.39 4.51 -16.94
CA LEU A 102 -0.59 3.57 -17.53
C LEU A 102 -0.92 2.39 -16.62
N HIS A 103 0.00 2.02 -15.72
CA HIS A 103 -0.10 0.84 -14.87
C HIS A 103 -0.48 1.17 -13.43
N ALA A 104 -0.68 2.45 -13.10
CA ALA A 104 -0.82 2.93 -11.73
C ALA A 104 -2.14 2.51 -11.05
N GLU A 105 -3.18 2.10 -11.76
CA GLU A 105 -4.53 1.85 -11.18
C GLU A 105 -4.70 0.57 -10.34
N SER A 106 -3.67 -0.25 -10.13
CA SER A 106 -3.81 -1.44 -9.29
C SER A 106 -3.33 -1.16 -7.86
N ASP A 107 -4.26 -0.83 -6.95
CA ASP A 107 -4.11 -0.87 -5.47
C ASP A 107 -3.78 -2.28 -4.93
N ALA A 108 -3.41 -3.20 -5.81
CA ALA A 108 -3.07 -4.57 -5.48
C ALA A 108 -1.64 -4.63 -4.91
N PRO A 109 -1.44 -5.33 -3.77
CA PRO A 109 -0.13 -5.53 -3.19
C PRO A 109 0.80 -6.19 -4.20
N THR A 110 2.06 -5.76 -4.24
CA THR A 110 3.08 -6.38 -5.10
C THR A 110 3.69 -7.61 -4.43
N LEU A 111 4.50 -8.37 -5.17
CA LEU A 111 5.24 -9.50 -4.60
C LEU A 111 6.12 -9.05 -3.41
N GLY A 112 6.78 -7.90 -3.52
CA GLY A 112 7.58 -7.31 -2.43
C GLY A 112 6.80 -7.12 -1.13
N ASP A 113 5.52 -6.76 -1.21
CA ASP A 113 4.65 -6.54 -0.04
C ASP A 113 4.26 -7.83 0.70
N VAL A 114 4.39 -9.00 0.05
CA VAL A 114 3.85 -10.28 0.56
C VAL A 114 4.86 -11.43 0.58
N SER A 115 6.03 -11.28 -0.04
CA SER A 115 7.06 -12.32 -0.17
C SER A 115 7.43 -12.95 1.17
N ARG A 116 7.66 -12.12 2.20
CA ARG A 116 7.95 -12.57 3.57
C ARG A 116 6.81 -13.41 4.14
N THR A 117 5.56 -12.99 3.94
CA THR A 117 4.39 -13.73 4.44
C THR A 117 4.19 -15.05 3.69
N MET A 118 4.47 -15.09 2.39
CA MET A 118 4.43 -16.33 1.60
C MET A 118 5.45 -17.34 2.13
N GLY A 119 6.71 -16.93 2.36
CA GLY A 119 7.74 -17.82 2.90
C GLY A 119 7.42 -18.36 4.30
N LEU A 120 6.89 -17.51 5.19
CA LEU A 120 6.43 -17.95 6.52
C LEU A 120 5.24 -18.92 6.42
N PHE A 121 4.32 -18.65 5.50
CA PHE A 121 3.14 -19.47 5.27
C PHE A 121 3.51 -20.88 4.77
N THR A 122 4.41 -21.00 3.79
CA THR A 122 4.85 -22.32 3.30
C THR A 122 5.69 -23.06 4.33
N ARG A 123 6.50 -22.35 5.11
CA ARG A 123 7.25 -22.95 6.22
C ARG A 123 6.31 -23.50 7.29
N ALA A 124 5.23 -22.80 7.61
CA ALA A 124 4.23 -23.27 8.56
C ALA A 124 3.43 -24.48 8.04
N LEU A 125 3.08 -24.49 6.74
CA LEU A 125 2.29 -25.57 6.14
C LEU A 125 3.09 -26.83 5.81
N TRP A 126 4.29 -26.71 5.23
CA TRP A 126 5.05 -27.85 4.73
C TRP A 126 6.42 -28.02 5.39
N GLY A 127 6.81 -27.13 6.32
CA GLY A 127 8.19 -27.12 6.86
C GLY A 127 9.24 -26.69 5.84
N ARG A 128 8.82 -26.20 4.65
CA ARG A 128 9.68 -25.84 3.53
C ARG A 128 9.77 -24.33 3.36
N THR A 129 10.97 -23.86 3.02
CA THR A 129 11.21 -22.46 2.66
C THR A 129 11.40 -22.37 1.15
N LEU A 130 10.50 -21.66 0.47
CA LEU A 130 10.63 -21.36 -0.96
C LEU A 130 11.51 -20.12 -1.14
N ARG A 131 12.37 -20.13 -2.16
CA ARG A 131 13.09 -18.93 -2.62
C ARG A 131 12.18 -18.22 -3.63
N ILE A 132 11.50 -17.18 -3.18
CA ILE A 132 10.47 -16.48 -3.96
C ILE A 132 11.08 -15.23 -4.59
N GLU A 133 11.04 -15.15 -5.91
CA GLU A 133 11.65 -14.09 -6.71
C GLU A 133 10.63 -13.48 -7.69
N THR A 134 10.87 -12.22 -8.08
CA THR A 134 10.07 -11.58 -9.11
C THR A 134 10.40 -12.16 -10.48
N ARG A 135 9.38 -12.53 -11.24
CA ARG A 135 9.53 -12.94 -12.64
C ARG A 135 9.86 -11.72 -13.52
N THR A 136 10.97 -11.77 -14.25
CA THR A 136 11.49 -10.66 -15.07
C THR A 136 10.78 -10.47 -16.42
N ASP A 137 9.95 -11.43 -16.84
CA ASP A 137 9.13 -11.32 -18.04
C ASP A 137 7.79 -10.62 -17.74
N ASP A 138 7.67 -9.35 -18.15
CA ASP A 138 6.46 -8.52 -17.98
C ASP A 138 5.19 -9.10 -18.66
N LYS A 139 5.35 -10.03 -19.62
CA LYS A 139 4.23 -10.69 -20.30
C LYS A 139 3.73 -11.91 -19.54
N ALA A 140 4.52 -12.47 -18.64
CA ALA A 140 4.18 -13.69 -17.94
C ALA A 140 2.99 -13.47 -16.98
N ARG A 141 2.01 -14.38 -17.07
CA ARG A 141 0.75 -14.30 -16.31
C ARG A 141 0.67 -15.26 -15.14
N ARG A 142 1.61 -16.20 -15.04
CA ARG A 142 1.64 -17.27 -14.03
C ARG A 142 3.01 -17.37 -13.38
N ALA A 143 3.04 -17.96 -12.19
CA ALA A 143 4.29 -18.33 -11.55
C ALA A 143 4.99 -19.43 -12.35
N THR A 144 6.27 -19.61 -12.11
CA THR A 144 7.05 -20.75 -12.58
C THR A 144 7.99 -21.18 -11.47
N PHE A 145 8.41 -22.45 -11.46
CA PHE A 145 9.28 -22.96 -10.42
C PHE A 145 10.31 -23.94 -10.96
N ASP A 146 11.45 -24.00 -10.28
CA ASP A 146 12.52 -24.96 -10.49
C ASP A 146 13.07 -25.38 -9.12
N GLY A 147 12.72 -26.61 -8.70
CA GLY A 147 12.93 -27.04 -7.32
C GLY A 147 12.36 -26.01 -6.32
N PRO A 148 13.12 -25.62 -5.28
CA PRO A 148 12.65 -24.66 -4.28
C PRO A 148 12.63 -23.20 -4.75
N ARG A 149 13.12 -22.89 -5.96
CA ARG A 149 13.12 -21.54 -6.54
C ARG A 149 11.81 -21.30 -7.28
N VAL A 150 11.11 -20.22 -6.91
CA VAL A 150 9.79 -19.88 -7.46
C VAL A 150 9.80 -18.44 -7.93
N ARG A 151 9.54 -18.24 -9.21
CA ARG A 151 9.43 -16.91 -9.83
C ARG A 151 7.98 -16.56 -10.07
N VAL A 152 7.51 -15.53 -9.38
CA VAL A 152 6.11 -15.11 -9.39
C VAL A 152 6.02 -13.74 -10.07
N PRO A 153 4.98 -13.47 -10.89
CA PRO A 153 4.76 -12.13 -11.42
C PRO A 153 4.73 -11.08 -10.30
N GLU A 154 5.33 -9.91 -10.54
CA GLU A 154 5.33 -8.81 -9.58
C GLU A 154 3.90 -8.43 -9.15
N ARG A 155 2.93 -8.60 -10.06
CA ARG A 155 1.50 -8.39 -9.84
C ARG A 155 0.67 -9.38 -10.65
N PHE A 156 -0.45 -9.81 -10.10
CA PHE A 156 -1.50 -10.50 -10.85
C PHE A 156 -2.51 -9.50 -11.43
N LYS A 157 -2.54 -9.38 -12.76
CA LYS A 157 -3.45 -8.47 -13.48
C LYS A 157 -4.91 -8.93 -13.31
N GLY A 158 -5.83 -8.00 -13.11
CA GLY A 158 -7.27 -8.28 -13.03
C GLY A 158 -7.82 -8.63 -11.64
N PHE A 159 -7.01 -8.54 -10.58
CA PHE A 159 -7.44 -8.86 -9.21
C PHE A 159 -7.36 -7.64 -8.28
N GLY A 160 -8.35 -7.50 -7.38
CA GLY A 160 -8.35 -6.45 -6.36
C GLY A 160 -7.43 -6.76 -5.17
N ALA A 161 -7.13 -5.77 -4.33
CA ALA A 161 -6.10 -5.86 -3.29
C ALA A 161 -6.18 -7.08 -2.34
N VAL A 162 -7.39 -7.39 -1.86
CA VAL A 162 -7.62 -8.55 -0.96
C VAL A 162 -7.47 -9.88 -1.69
N GLN A 163 -7.93 -9.94 -2.94
CA GLN A 163 -7.81 -11.14 -3.78
C GLN A 163 -6.36 -11.41 -4.15
N THR A 164 -5.59 -10.37 -4.51
CA THR A 164 -4.17 -10.50 -4.88
C THR A 164 -3.31 -11.04 -3.73
N ARG A 165 -3.51 -10.58 -2.50
CA ARG A 165 -2.84 -11.16 -1.31
C ARG A 165 -3.12 -12.64 -1.15
N ARG A 166 -4.38 -13.06 -1.32
CA ARG A 166 -4.76 -14.48 -1.26
C ARG A 166 -4.19 -15.26 -2.42
N LEU A 167 -4.12 -14.65 -3.60
CA LEU A 167 -3.61 -15.28 -4.82
C LEU A 167 -2.12 -15.62 -4.68
N PHE A 168 -1.31 -14.71 -4.13
CA PHE A 168 0.09 -14.99 -3.80
C PHE A 168 0.25 -16.17 -2.83
N HIS A 169 -0.54 -16.23 -1.76
CA HIS A 169 -0.49 -17.37 -0.82
C HIS A 169 -1.01 -18.67 -1.46
N ALA A 170 -2.03 -18.59 -2.32
CA ALA A 170 -2.56 -19.71 -3.08
C ALA A 170 -1.53 -20.29 -4.05
N THR A 171 -0.77 -19.42 -4.73
CA THR A 171 0.35 -19.80 -5.61
C THR A 171 1.46 -20.46 -4.83
N ALA A 172 1.89 -19.87 -3.70
CA ALA A 172 2.94 -20.45 -2.86
C ALA A 172 2.53 -21.84 -2.33
N ALA A 173 1.26 -21.99 -1.92
CA ALA A 173 0.71 -23.27 -1.48
C ALA A 173 0.67 -24.31 -2.59
N HIS A 174 0.29 -23.89 -3.80
CA HIS A 174 0.17 -24.77 -4.95
C HIS A 174 1.55 -25.28 -5.40
N VAL A 175 2.54 -24.40 -5.55
CA VAL A 175 3.90 -24.80 -5.89
C VAL A 175 4.51 -25.68 -4.80
N ALA A 176 4.28 -25.38 -3.52
CA ALA A 176 4.73 -26.25 -2.43
C ALA A 176 4.09 -27.65 -2.48
N ALA A 177 2.84 -27.77 -2.95
CA ALA A 177 2.20 -29.06 -3.16
C ALA A 177 2.87 -29.85 -4.31
N HIS A 178 3.28 -29.19 -5.40
CA HIS A 178 4.08 -29.85 -6.45
C HIS A 178 5.41 -30.39 -5.90
N LEU A 179 6.15 -29.59 -5.14
CA LEU A 179 7.42 -30.01 -4.55
C LEU A 179 7.30 -31.16 -3.53
N GLU A 180 6.10 -31.37 -2.99
CA GLU A 180 5.83 -32.47 -2.06
C GLU A 180 5.31 -33.72 -2.77
N PHE A 181 4.47 -33.57 -3.79
CA PHE A 181 3.67 -34.69 -4.32
C PHE A 181 3.95 -35.05 -5.80
N SER A 182 4.56 -34.17 -6.60
CA SER A 182 4.78 -34.44 -8.03
C SER A 182 5.86 -35.49 -8.30
N GLY A 183 6.83 -35.66 -7.40
CA GLY A 183 7.94 -36.58 -7.60
C GLY A 183 8.89 -36.08 -8.69
N ASP A 184 9.39 -37.01 -9.51
CA ASP A 184 10.32 -36.70 -10.61
C ASP A 184 9.61 -36.00 -11.78
N ARG A 185 10.37 -35.19 -12.53
CA ARG A 185 9.87 -34.52 -13.73
C ARG A 185 9.41 -35.53 -14.78
N PHE A 186 8.30 -35.22 -15.46
CA PHE A 186 7.78 -36.05 -16.54
C PHE A 186 8.61 -35.87 -17.82
N PRO A 187 8.98 -36.95 -18.52
CA PRO A 187 9.62 -36.83 -19.82
C PRO A 187 8.62 -36.28 -20.84
N VAL A 188 8.99 -35.24 -21.59
CA VAL A 188 8.13 -34.66 -22.63
C VAL A 188 7.85 -35.71 -23.72
N GLY A 189 8.90 -36.35 -24.25
CA GLY A 189 8.79 -37.34 -25.32
C GLY A 189 8.01 -36.82 -26.53
N GLY A 190 7.13 -37.65 -27.11
CA GLY A 190 6.30 -37.30 -28.27
C GLY A 190 4.97 -36.60 -27.96
N LEU A 191 4.78 -36.03 -26.76
CA LEU A 191 3.52 -35.41 -26.36
C LEU A 191 3.29 -34.10 -27.12
N LYS A 192 2.04 -33.90 -27.59
CA LYS A 192 1.61 -32.65 -28.23
C LYS A 192 1.33 -31.56 -27.19
N PRO A 193 1.37 -30.26 -27.55
CA PRO A 193 1.09 -29.16 -26.60
C PRO A 193 -0.23 -29.30 -25.83
N LEU A 194 -1.29 -29.76 -26.49
CA LEU A 194 -2.58 -30.03 -25.85
C LEU A 194 -2.49 -31.13 -24.78
N GLN A 195 -1.72 -32.18 -25.03
CA GLN A 195 -1.53 -33.28 -24.08
C GLN A 195 -0.70 -32.83 -22.89
N LEU A 196 0.35 -32.03 -23.10
CA LEU A 196 1.14 -31.42 -22.01
C LEU A 196 0.23 -30.58 -21.09
N ALA A 197 -0.62 -29.72 -21.67
CA ALA A 197 -1.57 -28.91 -20.92
C ALA A 197 -2.56 -29.75 -20.08
N LEU A 198 -3.07 -30.86 -20.64
CA LEU A 198 -4.01 -31.74 -19.94
C LEU A 198 -3.36 -32.58 -18.85
N VAL A 199 -2.15 -33.09 -19.08
CA VAL A 199 -1.39 -33.79 -18.04
C VAL A 199 -1.09 -32.84 -16.89
N GLY A 200 -0.66 -31.61 -17.19
CA GLY A 200 -0.47 -30.57 -16.18
C GLY A 200 -1.75 -30.27 -15.40
N LEU A 201 -2.89 -30.06 -16.08
CA LEU A 201 -4.18 -29.81 -15.40
C LEU A 201 -4.56 -30.91 -14.40
N VAL A 202 -4.37 -32.18 -14.78
CA VAL A 202 -4.67 -33.31 -13.91
C VAL A 202 -3.66 -33.40 -12.78
N GLU A 203 -2.40 -33.12 -13.05
CA GLU A 203 -1.34 -33.09 -12.04
C GLU A 203 -1.60 -32.02 -10.97
N ASP A 204 -1.97 -30.81 -11.38
CA ASP A 204 -2.38 -29.74 -10.47
C ASP A 204 -3.52 -30.19 -9.56
N ALA A 205 -4.55 -30.82 -10.14
CA ALA A 205 -5.69 -31.33 -9.38
C ALA A 205 -5.28 -32.47 -8.44
N ARG A 206 -4.32 -33.32 -8.83
CA ARG A 206 -3.79 -34.43 -8.02
C ARG A 206 -3.05 -33.89 -6.80
N VAL A 207 -2.07 -33.00 -6.99
CA VAL A 207 -1.30 -32.44 -5.88
C VAL A 207 -2.16 -31.59 -4.95
N GLU A 208 -3.14 -30.84 -5.50
CA GLU A 208 -4.12 -30.10 -4.71
C GLU A 208 -4.99 -31.06 -3.89
N THR A 209 -5.45 -32.18 -4.48
CA THR A 209 -6.24 -33.19 -3.77
C THR A 209 -5.46 -33.84 -2.62
N LEU A 210 -4.20 -34.20 -2.86
CA LEU A 210 -3.31 -34.74 -1.81
C LEU A 210 -3.05 -33.71 -0.71
N ALA A 211 -2.79 -32.45 -1.08
CA ALA A 211 -2.64 -31.36 -0.14
C ALA A 211 -3.91 -31.13 0.69
N LEU A 212 -5.11 -31.25 0.09
CA LEU A 212 -6.39 -31.14 0.79
C LEU A 212 -6.65 -32.31 1.75
N ARG A 213 -6.16 -33.52 1.45
CA ARG A 213 -6.22 -34.65 2.40
C ARG A 213 -5.43 -34.36 3.67
N ARG A 214 -4.25 -33.75 3.53
CA ARG A 214 -3.38 -33.38 4.65
C ARG A 214 -3.87 -32.12 5.37
N TYR A 215 -4.30 -31.11 4.61
CA TYR A 215 -4.72 -29.79 5.10
C TYR A 215 -6.07 -29.37 4.50
N PRO A 216 -7.19 -29.85 5.07
CA PRO A 216 -8.53 -29.57 4.52
C PRO A 216 -8.87 -28.07 4.44
N GLY A 217 -8.22 -27.23 5.25
CA GLY A 217 -8.39 -25.77 5.24
C GLY A 217 -7.96 -25.09 3.93
N LEU A 218 -7.08 -25.70 3.14
CA LEU A 218 -6.61 -25.15 1.86
C LEU A 218 -7.74 -24.99 0.83
N VAL A 219 -8.87 -25.70 0.99
CA VAL A 219 -10.03 -25.55 0.11
C VAL A 219 -10.57 -24.11 0.13
N ARG A 220 -10.47 -23.42 1.28
CA ARG A 220 -10.91 -22.02 1.44
C ARG A 220 -10.00 -21.04 0.70
N LEU A 221 -8.77 -21.45 0.40
CA LEU A 221 -7.79 -20.66 -0.32
C LEU A 221 -7.91 -20.84 -1.83
N TRP A 222 -8.04 -22.09 -2.31
CA TRP A 222 -8.05 -22.41 -3.75
C TRP A 222 -9.42 -22.32 -4.41
N ARG A 223 -10.48 -22.90 -3.80
CA ARG A 223 -11.83 -22.98 -4.40
C ARG A 223 -12.37 -21.62 -4.90
N PRO A 224 -12.20 -20.48 -4.20
CA PRO A 224 -12.73 -19.19 -4.67
C PRO A 224 -12.22 -18.70 -6.02
N PHE A 225 -11.06 -19.20 -6.49
CA PHE A 225 -10.50 -18.80 -7.78
C PHE A 225 -11.02 -19.64 -8.96
N HIS A 226 -11.72 -20.74 -8.68
CA HIS A 226 -12.34 -21.58 -9.71
C HIS A 226 -13.71 -21.01 -10.12
N VAL A 227 -13.72 -20.09 -11.08
CA VAL A 227 -14.91 -19.30 -11.47
C VAL A 227 -15.63 -19.81 -12.73
N ALA A 228 -15.11 -20.83 -13.40
CA ALA A 228 -15.66 -21.38 -14.64
C ALA A 228 -17.13 -21.81 -14.46
N ARG A 229 -18.02 -21.45 -15.38
CA ARG A 229 -19.46 -21.79 -15.32
C ARG A 229 -19.79 -22.88 -16.33
N PRO A 230 -20.84 -23.69 -16.10
CA PRO A 230 -21.34 -24.62 -17.12
C PRO A 230 -21.82 -23.85 -18.35
N GLY A 231 -21.69 -24.46 -19.53
CA GLY A 231 -21.98 -23.82 -20.82
C GLY A 231 -20.81 -23.01 -21.41
N GLY A 232 -21.08 -22.21 -22.45
CA GLY A 232 -20.09 -21.39 -23.16
C GLY A 232 -19.52 -22.03 -24.43
N ALA A 233 -18.52 -21.37 -25.03
CA ALA A 233 -17.88 -21.82 -26.26
C ALA A 233 -17.18 -23.17 -26.09
N LEU A 234 -17.32 -24.07 -27.08
CA LEU A 234 -16.65 -25.37 -27.13
C LEU A 234 -15.20 -25.21 -27.60
N VAL A 235 -14.38 -24.57 -26.76
CA VAL A 235 -12.92 -24.44 -26.94
C VAL A 235 -12.19 -25.16 -25.82
N ALA A 236 -10.99 -25.66 -26.11
CA ALA A 236 -10.26 -26.54 -25.19
C ALA A 236 -9.98 -25.86 -23.85
N GLU A 237 -9.64 -24.57 -23.89
CA GLU A 237 -9.32 -23.75 -22.72
C GLU A 237 -10.52 -23.61 -21.76
N ALA A 238 -11.73 -23.43 -22.32
CA ALA A 238 -12.96 -23.33 -21.53
C ALA A 238 -13.34 -24.68 -20.89
N LEU A 239 -13.18 -25.79 -21.63
CA LEU A 239 -13.42 -27.13 -21.11
C LEU A 239 -12.42 -27.50 -20.01
N MET A 240 -11.15 -27.14 -20.17
CA MET A 240 -10.11 -27.31 -19.15
C MET A 240 -10.45 -26.55 -17.86
N ALA A 241 -10.82 -25.26 -17.94
CA ALA A 241 -11.18 -24.49 -16.76
C ALA A 241 -12.42 -25.07 -16.03
N ARG A 242 -13.41 -25.57 -16.78
CA ARG A 242 -14.58 -26.27 -16.22
C ARG A 242 -14.19 -27.58 -15.54
N LEU A 243 -13.29 -28.36 -16.15
CA LEU A 243 -12.77 -29.59 -15.54
C LEU A 243 -11.96 -29.29 -14.28
N ALA A 244 -11.07 -28.29 -14.30
CA ALA A 244 -10.32 -27.87 -13.11
C ALA A 244 -11.26 -27.55 -11.93
N ARG A 245 -12.36 -26.81 -12.19
CA ARG A 245 -13.39 -26.54 -11.18
C ARG A 245 -14.10 -27.82 -10.73
N ALA A 246 -14.47 -28.70 -11.65
CA ALA A 246 -15.16 -29.97 -11.34
C ALA A 246 -14.32 -30.94 -10.49
N LEU A 247 -12.99 -30.83 -10.53
CA LEU A 247 -12.08 -31.67 -9.76
C LEU A 247 -11.90 -31.19 -8.31
N ILE A 248 -12.01 -29.88 -8.04
CA ILE A 248 -11.83 -29.32 -6.69
C ILE A 248 -13.14 -29.03 -5.95
N ASP A 249 -14.24 -28.80 -6.68
CA ASP A 249 -15.54 -28.41 -6.13
C ASP A 249 -16.57 -29.54 -6.27
N PRO A 250 -16.90 -30.27 -5.17
CA PRO A 250 -17.88 -31.34 -5.20
C PRO A 250 -19.28 -30.89 -5.62
N ASP A 251 -19.64 -29.63 -5.31
CA ASP A 251 -20.96 -29.05 -5.55
C ASP A 251 -21.11 -28.53 -6.99
N TYR A 252 -20.02 -28.47 -7.76
CA TYR A 252 -20.06 -28.05 -9.15
C TYR A 252 -20.68 -29.15 -10.03
N ALA A 253 -21.78 -28.82 -10.69
CA ALA A 253 -22.42 -29.67 -11.68
C ALA A 253 -22.12 -29.15 -13.09
N ASP A 254 -21.79 -30.06 -13.99
CA ASP A 254 -21.46 -29.77 -15.38
C ASP A 254 -22.09 -30.84 -16.27
N ASP A 255 -22.68 -30.43 -17.39
CA ASP A 255 -23.42 -31.27 -18.32
C ASP A 255 -22.58 -31.73 -19.52
N ASN A 256 -21.36 -31.20 -19.69
CA ASN A 256 -20.52 -31.55 -20.82
C ASN A 256 -19.93 -32.96 -20.65
N PRO A 257 -20.13 -33.88 -21.61
CA PRO A 257 -19.67 -35.26 -21.49
C PRO A 257 -18.16 -35.40 -21.24
N TRP A 258 -17.34 -34.50 -21.80
CA TRP A 258 -15.90 -34.53 -21.62
C TRP A 258 -15.50 -34.14 -20.19
N VAL A 259 -16.14 -33.11 -19.62
CA VAL A 259 -15.91 -32.69 -18.22
C VAL A 259 -16.37 -33.78 -17.25
N VAL A 260 -17.55 -34.36 -17.48
CA VAL A 260 -18.09 -35.47 -16.68
C VAL A 260 -17.16 -36.68 -16.72
N LYS A 261 -16.64 -37.04 -17.91
CA LYS A 261 -15.67 -38.13 -18.08
C LYS A 261 -14.37 -37.84 -17.32
N GLY A 262 -13.82 -36.63 -17.41
CA GLY A 262 -12.62 -36.25 -16.67
C GLY A 262 -12.77 -36.38 -15.15
N ARG A 263 -13.90 -35.90 -14.60
CA ARG A 263 -14.23 -36.05 -13.17
C ARG A 263 -14.36 -37.53 -12.78
N ALA A 264 -15.00 -38.35 -13.61
CA ALA A 264 -15.16 -39.78 -13.35
C ALA A 264 -13.82 -40.53 -13.37
N LEU A 265 -12.95 -40.27 -14.36
CA LEU A 265 -11.61 -40.87 -14.44
C LEU A 265 -10.78 -40.53 -13.21
N PHE A 266 -10.81 -39.27 -12.77
CA PHE A 266 -10.09 -38.84 -11.58
C PHE A 266 -10.64 -39.47 -10.29
N ALA A 267 -11.97 -39.55 -10.16
CA ALA A 267 -12.62 -40.21 -9.03
C ALA A 267 -12.31 -41.72 -8.96
N GLN A 268 -12.28 -42.42 -10.11
CA GLN A 268 -11.89 -43.83 -10.19
C GLN A 268 -10.42 -44.04 -9.78
N ALA A 269 -9.57 -43.04 -9.99
CA ALA A 269 -8.16 -43.06 -9.60
C ALA A 269 -7.92 -42.63 -8.13
N ALA A 270 -8.96 -42.34 -7.34
CA ALA A 270 -8.82 -41.81 -5.97
C ALA A 270 -7.91 -42.63 -5.05
N GLY A 271 -7.89 -43.97 -5.20
CA GLY A 271 -7.04 -44.88 -4.43
C GLY A 271 -5.58 -44.94 -4.90
N ARG A 272 -5.23 -44.32 -6.03
CA ARG A 272 -3.89 -44.33 -6.64
C ARG A 272 -3.30 -42.93 -6.84
N LEU A 273 -3.89 -41.88 -6.25
CA LEU A 273 -3.43 -40.50 -6.47
C LEU A 273 -2.00 -40.24 -5.97
N GLU A 274 -1.43 -41.09 -5.12
CA GLU A 274 -0.02 -41.01 -4.70
C GLU A 274 0.95 -41.34 -5.86
N ASP A 275 0.49 -42.04 -6.91
CA ASP A 275 1.28 -42.37 -8.10
C ASP A 275 1.15 -41.24 -9.15
N PRO A 276 2.23 -40.49 -9.46
CA PRO A 276 2.21 -39.43 -10.47
C PRO A 276 1.87 -39.91 -11.89
N ALA A 277 2.04 -41.20 -12.20
CA ALA A 277 1.71 -41.76 -13.51
C ALA A 277 0.20 -41.66 -13.83
N VAL A 278 -0.64 -41.53 -12.81
CA VAL A 278 -2.08 -41.31 -12.95
C VAL A 278 -2.37 -40.04 -13.75
N SER A 279 -1.64 -38.94 -13.50
CA SER A 279 -1.84 -37.67 -14.19
C SER A 279 -1.58 -37.80 -15.69
N ARG A 280 -0.48 -38.47 -16.05
CA ARG A 280 -0.13 -38.75 -17.45
C ARG A 280 -1.17 -39.64 -18.13
N HIS A 281 -1.62 -40.68 -17.45
CA HIS A 281 -2.64 -41.60 -17.99
C HIS A 281 -3.96 -40.89 -18.29
N ILE A 282 -4.51 -40.15 -17.31
CA ILE A 282 -5.78 -39.44 -17.47
C ILE A 282 -5.64 -38.32 -18.52
N GLY A 283 -4.57 -37.53 -18.46
CA GLY A 283 -4.32 -36.43 -19.41
C GLY A 283 -4.25 -36.92 -20.87
N ASN A 284 -3.63 -38.08 -21.11
CA ASN A 284 -3.57 -38.69 -22.45
C ASN A 284 -4.96 -39.13 -22.95
N LEU A 285 -5.77 -39.76 -22.10
CA LEU A 285 -7.13 -40.16 -22.46
C LEU A 285 -7.98 -38.94 -22.84
N LEU A 286 -7.93 -37.89 -22.02
CA LEU A 286 -8.66 -36.64 -22.25
C LEU A 286 -8.18 -35.90 -23.51
N GLY A 287 -6.87 -35.96 -23.79
CA GLY A 287 -6.29 -35.34 -24.98
C GLY A 287 -6.70 -36.01 -26.29
N ASN A 288 -6.79 -37.34 -26.26
CA ASN A 288 -7.32 -38.10 -27.40
C ASN A 288 -8.79 -37.74 -27.67
N ASP A 289 -9.61 -37.59 -26.63
CA ASP A 289 -11.01 -37.21 -26.77
C ASP A 289 -11.15 -35.80 -27.40
N LEU A 290 -10.40 -34.80 -26.92
CA LEU A 290 -10.45 -33.45 -27.50
C LEU A 290 -9.97 -33.44 -28.96
N GLY A 291 -8.97 -34.26 -29.29
CA GLY A 291 -8.51 -34.46 -30.66
C GLY A 291 -9.61 -35.04 -31.56
N GLN A 292 -10.37 -36.02 -31.08
CA GLN A 292 -11.50 -36.61 -31.81
C GLN A 292 -12.68 -35.63 -31.96
N MET A 293 -12.94 -34.82 -30.93
CA MET A 293 -13.94 -33.76 -30.97
C MET A 293 -13.56 -32.60 -31.90
N ARG A 294 -12.31 -32.57 -32.41
CA ARG A 294 -11.74 -31.50 -33.26
C ARG A 294 -11.86 -30.12 -32.61
N VAL A 295 -11.74 -30.07 -31.28
CA VAL A 295 -11.77 -28.81 -30.52
C VAL A 295 -10.49 -28.04 -30.80
N GLN A 296 -10.61 -26.76 -31.12
CA GLN A 296 -9.46 -25.90 -31.36
C GLN A 296 -8.73 -25.62 -30.04
N PHE A 297 -7.39 -25.63 -30.10
CA PHE A 297 -6.51 -25.29 -28.99
C PHE A 297 -5.40 -24.38 -29.49
N ASN A 298 -5.25 -23.19 -28.89
CA ASN A 298 -4.20 -22.26 -29.25
C ASN A 298 -3.08 -22.28 -28.21
N ALA A 299 -2.06 -23.11 -28.45
CA ALA A 299 -0.93 -23.25 -27.54
C ALA A 299 -0.20 -21.92 -27.24
N LYS A 300 -0.17 -20.96 -28.19
CA LYS A 300 0.53 -19.67 -28.01
C LYS A 300 -0.24 -18.69 -27.12
N ALA A 301 -1.57 -18.79 -27.09
CA ALA A 301 -2.42 -17.90 -26.30
C ALA A 301 -2.94 -18.58 -25.02
N PHE A 302 -2.64 -19.86 -24.82
CA PHE A 302 -3.11 -20.64 -23.70
C PHE A 302 -2.52 -20.12 -22.39
N VAL A 303 -3.38 -19.95 -21.40
CA VAL A 303 -3.01 -19.56 -20.03
C VAL A 303 -3.72 -20.51 -19.08
N ILE A 304 -2.96 -21.12 -18.17
CA ILE A 304 -3.48 -22.09 -17.21
C ILE A 304 -4.45 -21.41 -16.24
N GLU A 305 -5.61 -22.01 -15.97
CA GLU A 305 -6.57 -21.53 -14.98
C GLU A 305 -6.75 -22.57 -13.87
N PRO A 306 -7.04 -22.15 -12.62
CA PRO A 306 -7.19 -20.77 -12.15
C PRO A 306 -5.87 -20.01 -11.98
N ALA A 307 -5.94 -18.67 -11.88
CA ALA A 307 -4.79 -17.77 -11.87
C ALA A 307 -3.69 -18.03 -10.83
N TYR A 308 -3.95 -18.76 -9.74
CA TYR A 308 -2.92 -19.05 -8.74
C TYR A 308 -1.97 -20.17 -9.17
N ARG A 309 -2.38 -21.01 -10.13
CA ARG A 309 -1.55 -22.12 -10.62
C ARG A 309 -0.31 -21.60 -11.35
N ASP A 310 0.73 -22.42 -11.41
CA ASP A 310 1.93 -22.07 -12.16
C ASP A 310 1.77 -22.38 -13.67
N ASP A 311 2.84 -22.20 -14.44
CA ASP A 311 2.87 -22.47 -15.87
C ASP A 311 3.19 -23.94 -16.23
N ASN A 312 3.31 -24.80 -15.21
CA ASN A 312 3.59 -26.23 -15.30
C ASN A 312 4.94 -26.58 -15.92
N LEU A 313 5.80 -25.60 -16.21
CA LEU A 313 7.12 -25.84 -16.81
C LEU A 313 8.04 -26.64 -15.87
N GLY A 314 7.90 -26.43 -14.55
CA GLY A 314 8.68 -27.14 -13.54
C GLY A 314 8.42 -28.66 -13.49
N LEU A 315 7.33 -29.13 -14.11
CA LEU A 315 6.94 -30.53 -14.15
C LEU A 315 7.64 -31.33 -15.26
N TRP A 316 8.23 -30.68 -16.26
CA TRP A 316 8.67 -31.34 -17.48
C TRP A 316 10.19 -31.43 -17.57
N GLN A 317 10.68 -32.59 -17.98
CA GLN A 317 12.07 -32.80 -18.40
C GLN A 317 12.15 -32.59 -19.90
N PHE A 318 12.83 -31.53 -20.32
CA PHE A 318 13.07 -31.22 -21.72
C PHE A 318 14.39 -31.88 -22.15
N ASP A 319 14.34 -32.72 -23.18
CA ASP A 319 15.52 -33.36 -23.75
C ASP A 319 16.32 -32.33 -24.56
N ALA A 320 17.64 -32.22 -24.31
CA ALA A 320 18.52 -31.23 -24.93
C ALA A 320 18.66 -31.35 -26.47
N GLU A 321 18.23 -32.47 -27.06
CA GLU A 321 18.47 -32.81 -28.48
C GLU A 321 17.22 -32.76 -29.38
N ALA A 322 16.02 -32.56 -28.82
CA ALA A 322 14.80 -32.45 -29.64
C ALA A 322 14.53 -30.97 -29.97
N PRO A 323 14.41 -30.56 -31.26
CA PRO A 323 14.12 -29.17 -31.57
C PRO A 323 12.74 -28.83 -31.01
N PRO A 324 12.63 -27.88 -30.07
CA PRO A 324 11.33 -27.47 -29.61
C PRO A 324 10.63 -26.74 -30.77
N ASP A 325 9.30 -26.82 -30.82
CA ASP A 325 8.52 -25.78 -31.50
C ASP A 325 9.09 -24.42 -31.06
N PRO A 326 9.38 -23.47 -31.97
CA PRO A 326 9.96 -22.17 -31.60
C PRO A 326 9.24 -21.45 -30.45
N ALA A 327 7.94 -21.72 -30.23
CA ALA A 327 7.20 -21.21 -29.07
C ALA A 327 7.62 -21.85 -27.73
N MET A 328 8.04 -23.11 -27.74
CA MET A 328 8.51 -23.84 -26.57
C MET A 328 9.99 -23.58 -26.29
N ALA A 329 10.79 -23.33 -27.34
CA ALA A 329 12.22 -23.03 -27.23
C ALA A 329 12.49 -21.77 -26.40
N GLU A 330 11.65 -20.74 -26.51
CA GLU A 330 11.76 -19.51 -25.74
C GLU A 330 11.44 -19.72 -24.24
N ALA A 331 10.45 -20.58 -23.93
CA ALA A 331 10.11 -20.96 -22.56
C ALA A 331 11.18 -21.87 -21.92
N VAL A 332 11.75 -22.81 -22.69
CA VAL A 332 12.83 -23.70 -22.27
C VAL A 332 14.15 -22.93 -22.07
N ALA A 333 14.46 -21.93 -22.92
CA ALA A 333 15.63 -21.08 -22.76
C ALA A 333 15.58 -20.23 -21.46
N GLN A 334 14.39 -19.86 -20.99
CA GLN A 334 14.20 -19.20 -19.68
C GLN A 334 14.36 -20.18 -18.50
N GLY A 335 14.07 -21.46 -18.72
CA GLY A 335 14.34 -22.56 -17.79
C GLY A 335 15.83 -22.91 -17.68
N ALA A 336 16.54 -22.96 -18.79
CA ALA A 336 17.97 -23.31 -18.84
C ALA A 336 18.88 -22.20 -18.27
N ARG A 337 18.47 -20.92 -18.29
CA ARG A 337 19.19 -19.83 -17.62
C ARG A 337 19.21 -19.94 -16.09
N ILE A 338 18.42 -20.84 -15.49
CA ILE A 338 18.34 -21.05 -14.04
C ILE A 338 19.59 -21.74 -13.48
N GLU A 339 20.27 -22.56 -14.30
CA GLU A 339 21.47 -23.31 -13.87
C GLU A 339 22.74 -22.45 -13.78
N HIS A 340 22.80 -21.29 -14.43
CA HIS A 340 24.05 -20.57 -14.67
C HIS A 340 24.40 -19.45 -13.67
N GLU A 341 23.61 -19.25 -12.61
CA GLU A 341 23.86 -18.22 -11.58
C GLU A 341 24.25 -18.79 -10.19
N GLU A 342 24.53 -20.09 -10.06
CA GLU A 342 25.15 -20.67 -8.86
C GLU A 342 26.52 -21.29 -9.21
N SER A 343 27.59 -20.49 -9.16
CA SER A 343 28.95 -20.99 -8.98
C SER A 343 29.85 -19.91 -8.35
N ASP A 344 30.72 -20.35 -7.45
CA ASP A 344 31.45 -19.62 -6.41
C ASP A 344 32.36 -18.47 -6.88
N ALA A 345 32.32 -17.34 -6.16
CA ALA A 345 33.50 -16.49 -5.90
C ALA A 345 33.33 -15.69 -4.58
N PRO A 346 34.37 -15.61 -3.71
CA PRO A 346 34.31 -14.83 -2.47
C PRO A 346 34.45 -13.32 -2.72
N PRO A 347 34.08 -12.46 -1.75
CA PRO A 347 34.13 -11.01 -1.91
C PRO A 347 35.58 -10.52 -1.78
N GLU A 348 36.08 -9.85 -2.81
CA GLU A 348 37.30 -9.05 -2.70
C GLU A 348 36.92 -7.60 -2.41
N ASP A 349 37.50 -7.12 -1.31
CA ASP A 349 37.64 -5.72 -0.95
C ASP A 349 38.42 -4.97 -2.04
N ASP A 350 37.94 -3.81 -2.47
CA ASP A 350 38.79 -2.82 -3.12
C ASP A 350 38.36 -1.41 -2.69
N GLU A 351 39.14 -0.87 -1.75
CA GLU A 351 39.27 0.56 -1.49
C GLU A 351 39.93 1.23 -2.71
N ALA A 352 39.24 2.16 -3.35
CA ALA A 352 39.88 3.09 -4.29
C ALA A 352 39.34 4.52 -4.15
N VAL A 353 40.12 5.29 -3.41
CA VAL A 353 40.22 6.74 -3.30
C VAL A 353 39.89 7.47 -4.61
N LEU A 354 38.89 8.35 -4.59
CA LEU A 354 38.70 9.39 -5.61
C LEU A 354 39.29 10.71 -5.10
N LYS A 355 40.41 11.10 -5.70
CA LYS A 355 41.03 12.42 -5.59
C LYS A 355 40.20 13.47 -6.34
N GLU A 356 40.00 14.60 -5.69
CA GLU A 356 39.58 15.87 -6.30
C GLU A 356 40.59 16.34 -7.37
N PRO A 357 40.11 17.15 -8.33
CA PRO A 357 40.93 18.25 -8.80
C PRO A 357 40.16 19.59 -8.83
N SER A 358 40.93 20.65 -8.64
CA SER A 358 40.63 22.06 -8.91
C SER A 358 41.97 22.76 -9.23
N PRO A 359 42.03 23.97 -9.82
CA PRO A 359 41.05 24.70 -10.63
C PRO A 359 41.70 25.36 -11.88
N ASP A 360 40.98 26.36 -12.45
CA ASP A 360 41.38 27.48 -13.32
C ASP A 360 41.05 27.34 -14.83
N THR A 361 40.40 28.27 -15.54
CA THR A 361 40.33 29.76 -15.44
C THR A 361 39.07 30.33 -16.13
N GLY A 362 38.51 31.42 -15.55
CA GLY A 362 38.19 32.66 -16.27
C GLY A 362 36.81 32.88 -16.94
N GLY A 363 36.00 33.80 -16.39
CA GLY A 363 34.94 34.49 -17.16
C GLY A 363 33.80 35.20 -16.38
N ALA A 364 34.09 36.35 -15.75
CA ALA A 364 33.24 37.51 -15.40
C ALA A 364 31.73 37.37 -15.06
N ASP A 365 31.38 37.67 -13.80
CA ASP A 365 30.03 37.87 -13.26
C ASP A 365 29.49 39.32 -13.36
N PRO A 366 28.17 39.53 -13.45
CA PRO A 366 27.47 40.72 -12.96
C PRO A 366 26.82 40.49 -11.56
N PRO A 367 26.47 41.56 -10.81
CA PRO A 367 26.50 41.58 -9.35
C PRO A 367 25.30 40.94 -8.64
N GLU A 368 25.59 40.35 -7.47
CA GLU A 368 24.67 39.74 -6.50
C GLU A 368 23.74 40.76 -5.80
N PRO A 369 22.52 40.36 -5.40
CA PRO A 369 21.86 40.92 -4.24
C PRO A 369 22.13 40.06 -2.98
N GLU A 370 22.52 40.78 -1.92
CA GLU A 370 22.75 40.40 -0.52
C GLU A 370 22.21 39.03 -0.05
N ALA A 371 23.14 38.16 0.34
CA ALA A 371 22.86 36.87 0.98
C ALA A 371 22.33 37.04 2.42
N VAL A 372 21.06 36.69 2.61
CA VAL A 372 20.51 36.33 3.93
C VAL A 372 21.02 34.93 4.27
N ALA A 373 21.56 34.73 5.48
CA ALA A 373 22.10 33.46 5.95
C ALA A 373 21.07 32.33 5.83
N VAL A 374 21.35 31.33 4.99
CA VAL A 374 20.49 30.17 4.77
C VAL A 374 20.84 29.09 5.80
N GLU A 375 19.94 28.84 6.75
CA GLU A 375 20.00 27.67 7.64
C GLU A 375 19.94 26.38 6.79
N VAL A 376 20.84 25.43 7.05
CA VAL A 376 20.98 24.20 6.25
C VAL A 376 19.81 23.25 6.53
N ALA A 377 18.73 23.37 5.75
CA ALA A 377 17.60 22.45 5.78
C ALA A 377 17.98 21.12 5.13
N VAL A 378 18.00 20.03 5.91
CA VAL A 378 18.36 18.68 5.42
C VAL A 378 17.08 17.92 5.08
N PRO A 379 16.89 17.42 3.85
CA PRO A 379 15.76 16.55 3.51
C PRO A 379 15.80 15.23 4.30
N VAL A 380 14.77 14.97 5.11
CA VAL A 380 14.71 13.81 6.01
C VAL A 380 13.78 12.72 5.47
N ALA A 381 12.69 13.11 4.83
CA ALA A 381 11.68 12.17 4.36
C ALA A 381 10.82 12.77 3.26
N ARG A 382 10.27 11.89 2.40
CA ARG A 382 9.20 12.24 1.48
C ARG A 382 7.92 11.50 1.87
N TYR A 383 6.79 12.16 1.64
CA TYR A 383 5.46 11.69 1.97
C TYR A 383 4.52 11.83 0.79
N PRO A 384 3.56 10.89 0.66
CA PRO A 384 2.49 11.08 -0.28
C PRO A 384 1.59 12.24 0.14
N GLU A 385 0.99 12.90 -0.84
CA GLU A 385 -0.04 13.92 -0.64
C GLU A 385 -1.31 13.51 -1.39
N TRP A 386 -2.45 13.53 -0.72
CA TRP A 386 -3.73 13.21 -1.30
C TRP A 386 -4.25 14.36 -2.15
N ASP A 387 -4.41 14.07 -3.42
CA ASP A 387 -5.07 14.93 -4.37
C ASP A 387 -6.55 14.54 -4.44
N PHE A 388 -7.41 15.37 -3.83
CA PHE A 388 -8.83 15.10 -3.77
C PHE A 388 -9.54 15.29 -5.11
N LEU A 389 -8.97 16.06 -6.05
CA LEU A 389 -9.58 16.29 -7.37
C LEU A 389 -9.51 15.04 -8.23
N ILE A 390 -8.40 14.30 -8.14
CA ILE A 390 -8.23 13.02 -8.84
C ILE A 390 -8.52 11.81 -7.94
N ALA A 391 -8.82 12.05 -6.66
CA ALA A 391 -9.02 11.04 -5.63
C ALA A 391 -7.87 10.01 -5.54
N ARG A 392 -6.61 10.47 -5.54
CA ARG A 392 -5.42 9.61 -5.41
C ARG A 392 -4.32 10.25 -4.59
N GLU A 393 -3.46 9.44 -3.99
CA GLU A 393 -2.22 9.92 -3.38
C GLU A 393 -1.15 10.12 -4.46
N ARG A 394 -0.51 11.29 -4.43
CA ARG A 394 0.69 11.63 -5.19
C ARG A 394 1.89 11.13 -4.37
N PRO A 395 2.61 10.08 -4.80
CA PRO A 395 3.72 9.53 -4.03
C PRO A 395 4.90 10.51 -3.97
N ASP A 396 5.61 10.51 -2.84
CA ASP A 396 6.81 11.32 -2.58
C ASP A 396 6.66 12.81 -2.93
N TRP A 397 5.44 13.34 -2.79
CA TRP A 397 5.06 14.66 -3.27
C TRP A 397 5.46 15.77 -2.31
N ALA A 398 5.35 15.52 -1.00
CA ALA A 398 5.79 16.45 0.03
C ALA A 398 7.13 16.00 0.60
N THR A 399 8.13 16.88 0.61
CA THR A 399 9.43 16.66 1.23
C THR A 399 9.48 17.37 2.58
N VAL A 400 9.78 16.59 3.62
CA VAL A 400 10.00 17.08 4.98
C VAL A 400 11.50 17.26 5.20
N VAL A 401 11.87 18.45 5.65
CA VAL A 401 13.25 18.83 6.01
C VAL A 401 13.37 18.96 7.52
N ALA A 402 14.48 18.51 8.10
CA ALA A 402 14.77 18.79 9.50
C ALA A 402 15.41 20.18 9.62
N THR A 403 14.89 20.96 10.54
CA THR A 403 15.43 22.28 10.90
C THR A 403 15.68 22.29 12.41
N GLU A 404 16.82 22.84 12.83
CA GLU A 404 17.10 23.03 14.25
C GLU A 404 16.40 24.27 14.77
N VAL A 405 15.93 24.23 16.01
CA VAL A 405 15.34 25.39 16.67
C VAL A 405 16.44 26.12 17.43
N GLY A 406 16.66 27.39 17.08
CA GLY A 406 17.56 28.27 17.84
C GLY A 406 17.12 28.38 19.31
N PRO A 407 18.04 28.37 20.29
CA PRO A 407 17.67 28.41 21.69
C PRO A 407 17.08 29.78 22.07
N GLY A 408 15.88 29.78 22.67
CA GLY A 408 15.30 30.90 23.41
C GLY A 408 15.62 30.85 24.90
N SER A 409 14.92 31.63 25.72
CA SER A 409 15.10 31.63 27.17
C SER A 409 14.20 30.60 27.87
N ALA A 410 14.78 29.66 28.61
CA ALA A 410 14.02 28.72 29.43
C ALA A 410 13.21 29.42 30.54
N ASP A 411 13.66 30.59 31.01
CA ASP A 411 12.98 31.37 32.04
C ASP A 411 11.61 31.87 31.57
N GLU A 412 11.42 32.09 30.26
CA GLU A 412 10.13 32.47 29.68
C GLU A 412 9.09 31.35 29.86
N ILE A 413 9.48 30.10 29.57
CA ILE A 413 8.62 28.94 29.79
C ILE A 413 8.33 28.75 31.27
N ARG A 414 9.33 28.96 32.15
CA ARG A 414 9.14 28.85 33.60
C ARG A 414 8.17 29.90 34.12
N ALA A 415 8.30 31.15 33.67
CA ALA A 415 7.36 32.23 34.01
C ALA A 415 5.93 31.93 33.55
N ILE A 416 5.76 31.29 32.38
CA ILE A 416 4.44 30.83 31.90
C ILE A 416 3.88 29.75 32.83
N LEU A 417 4.69 28.76 33.21
CA LEU A 417 4.27 27.70 34.13
C LEU A 417 3.88 28.25 35.51
N GLU A 418 4.63 29.21 36.05
CA GLU A 418 4.35 29.88 37.32
C GLU A 418 3.04 30.68 37.26
N ARG A 419 2.83 31.46 36.19
CA ARG A 419 1.59 32.22 35.94
C ARG A 419 0.35 31.31 35.91
N HIS A 420 0.54 30.05 35.53
CA HIS A 420 -0.52 29.06 35.39
C HIS A 420 -0.45 27.89 36.38
N ASP A 421 0.22 28.03 37.53
CA ASP A 421 0.44 26.93 38.48
C ASP A 421 -0.89 26.22 38.88
N ARG A 422 -1.95 26.97 39.17
CA ARG A 422 -3.28 26.38 39.46
C ARG A 422 -3.79 25.48 38.33
N THR A 423 -3.54 25.85 37.08
CA THR A 423 -3.89 25.06 35.89
C THR A 423 -3.00 23.82 35.82
N VAL A 424 -1.69 23.96 36.01
CA VAL A 424 -0.72 22.84 36.08
C VAL A 424 -1.18 21.79 37.08
N GLN A 425 -1.47 22.18 38.31
CA GLN A 425 -1.89 21.26 39.37
C GLN A 425 -3.20 20.53 39.04
N ARG A 426 -4.14 21.21 38.34
CA ARG A 426 -5.38 20.58 37.87
C ARG A 426 -5.13 19.56 36.75
N VAL A 427 -4.28 19.89 35.76
CA VAL A 427 -3.87 18.94 34.72
C VAL A 427 -3.21 17.72 35.37
N ARG A 428 -2.22 17.94 36.25
CA ARG A 428 -1.54 16.88 37.03
C ARG A 428 -2.53 15.97 37.74
N GLY A 429 -3.49 16.54 38.48
CA GLY A 429 -4.49 15.76 39.21
C GLY A 429 -5.39 14.91 38.32
N ILE A 430 -5.77 15.42 37.14
CA ILE A 430 -6.58 14.71 36.15
C ILE A 430 -5.80 13.54 35.52
N VAL A 431 -4.55 13.79 35.12
CA VAL A 431 -3.72 12.76 34.49
C VAL A 431 -3.35 11.68 35.52
N ARG A 432 -3.05 12.04 36.78
CA ARG A 432 -2.83 11.08 37.89
C ARG A 432 -4.05 10.19 38.13
N ARG A 433 -5.27 10.75 38.22
CA ARG A 433 -6.50 9.95 38.35
C ARG A 433 -6.75 9.05 37.15
N SER A 434 -6.24 9.43 35.98
CA SER A 434 -6.32 8.66 34.74
C SER A 434 -5.32 7.49 34.70
N ALA A 435 -4.22 7.57 35.45
CA ALA A 435 -3.15 6.56 35.51
C ALA A 435 -3.41 5.36 36.45
N VAL A 436 -4.39 5.45 37.36
CA VAL A 436 -4.79 4.29 38.17
C VAL A 436 -5.53 3.29 37.26
N GLY A 437 -4.81 2.27 36.80
CA GLY A 437 -5.34 1.20 35.96
C GLY A 437 -6.46 0.43 36.67
N ARG A 438 -7.62 0.31 36.03
CA ARG A 438 -8.74 -0.50 36.56
C ARG A 438 -8.41 -1.98 36.36
N THR A 439 -8.60 -2.78 37.40
CA THR A 439 -8.60 -4.25 37.28
C THR A 439 -9.79 -4.65 36.40
N VAL A 440 -9.53 -5.24 35.24
CA VAL A 440 -10.55 -5.78 34.34
C VAL A 440 -10.68 -7.27 34.61
N ARG A 441 -11.92 -7.72 34.83
CA ARG A 441 -12.28 -9.14 34.95
C ARG A 441 -12.53 -9.72 33.57
N LEU A 442 -11.66 -10.63 33.14
CA LEU A 442 -11.83 -11.43 31.94
C LEU A 442 -12.60 -12.70 32.31
N ARG A 443 -13.75 -12.92 31.67
CA ARG A 443 -14.66 -14.06 31.85
C ARG A 443 -14.42 -15.12 30.79
N ARG A 444 -14.93 -16.35 30.99
CA ARG A 444 -14.78 -17.49 30.07
C ARG A 444 -13.35 -17.67 29.55
N GLN A 445 -12.42 -17.83 30.47
CA GLN A 445 -11.01 -18.12 30.19
C GLN A 445 -10.72 -19.61 30.41
N PRO A 446 -9.79 -20.21 29.64
CA PRO A 446 -9.37 -21.60 29.84
C PRO A 446 -8.68 -21.80 31.18
N GLU A 447 -8.04 -20.75 31.72
CA GLU A 447 -7.33 -20.73 32.99
C GLU A 447 -7.58 -19.39 33.70
N GLY A 448 -7.56 -19.38 35.03
CA GLY A 448 -7.76 -18.16 35.82
C GLY A 448 -7.84 -18.44 37.32
N GLU A 449 -7.74 -17.37 38.11
CA GLU A 449 -7.68 -17.43 39.57
C GLU A 449 -9.02 -17.79 40.22
N GLN A 450 -10.14 -17.61 39.51
CA GLN A 450 -11.48 -17.86 40.02
C GLN A 450 -12.33 -18.57 38.97
N LEU A 451 -13.37 -19.28 39.40
CA LEU A 451 -14.35 -19.89 38.50
C LEU A 451 -15.38 -18.87 38.02
N ASP A 452 -15.70 -18.92 36.73
CA ASP A 452 -16.82 -18.20 36.14
C ASP A 452 -18.08 -19.07 36.27
N LEU A 453 -18.89 -18.79 37.28
CA LEU A 453 -20.06 -19.61 37.63
C LEU A 453 -21.04 -19.77 36.45
N ASP A 454 -21.22 -18.73 35.64
CA ASP A 454 -22.13 -18.77 34.49
C ASP A 454 -21.62 -19.80 33.45
N ALA A 455 -20.30 -19.77 33.17
CA ALA A 455 -19.65 -20.71 32.26
C ALA A 455 -19.62 -22.15 32.81
N CYS A 456 -19.42 -22.30 34.13
CA CYS A 456 -19.51 -23.60 34.80
C CYS A 456 -20.92 -24.20 34.69
N ILE A 457 -21.96 -23.38 34.86
CA ILE A 457 -23.36 -23.82 34.74
C ILE A 457 -23.64 -24.27 33.31
N GLU A 458 -23.24 -23.50 32.31
CA GLU A 458 -23.39 -23.87 30.89
C GLU A 458 -22.64 -25.19 30.57
N ALA A 459 -21.39 -25.32 31.00
CA ALA A 459 -20.61 -26.55 30.82
C ALA A 459 -21.26 -27.77 31.51
N ALA A 460 -21.85 -27.57 32.70
CA ALA A 460 -22.58 -28.62 33.41
C ALA A 460 -23.90 -29.01 32.69
N VAL A 461 -24.60 -28.04 32.12
CA VAL A 461 -25.79 -28.25 31.28
C VAL A 461 -25.39 -29.06 30.04
N ASP A 462 -24.38 -28.63 29.29
CA ASP A 462 -23.92 -29.32 28.08
C ASP A 462 -23.49 -30.76 28.37
N ARG A 463 -22.76 -30.98 29.46
CA ARG A 463 -22.37 -32.33 29.91
C ARG A 463 -23.58 -33.20 30.22
N ARG A 464 -24.65 -32.65 30.81
CA ARG A 464 -25.89 -33.37 31.10
C ARG A 464 -26.68 -33.71 29.83
N PHE A 465 -26.59 -32.88 28.79
CA PHE A 465 -27.17 -33.12 27.47
C PHE A 465 -26.25 -33.93 26.53
N ARG A 466 -25.12 -34.47 27.02
CA ARG A 466 -24.10 -35.20 26.24
C ARG A 466 -23.57 -34.39 25.04
N ARG A 467 -23.49 -33.07 25.19
CA ARG A 467 -22.81 -32.16 24.25
C ARG A 467 -21.40 -31.89 24.76
N THR A 468 -20.49 -31.54 23.85
CA THR A 468 -19.12 -31.15 24.23
C THR A 468 -19.16 -29.77 24.91
N PRO A 469 -18.83 -29.68 26.22
CA PRO A 469 -18.87 -28.40 26.93
C PRO A 469 -17.70 -27.50 26.54
N ASP A 470 -17.90 -26.19 26.60
CA ASP A 470 -16.79 -25.23 26.51
C ASP A 470 -15.89 -25.37 27.75
N VAL A 471 -14.59 -25.55 27.51
CA VAL A 471 -13.59 -25.76 28.58
C VAL A 471 -13.19 -24.45 29.28
N ARG A 472 -13.64 -23.30 28.78
CA ARG A 472 -13.29 -21.98 29.31
C ARG A 472 -14.18 -21.57 30.48
N VAL A 473 -13.97 -22.20 31.63
CA VAL A 473 -14.81 -22.03 32.83
C VAL A 473 -14.21 -21.10 33.90
N TYR A 474 -13.07 -20.47 33.62
CA TYR A 474 -12.37 -19.61 34.58
C TYR A 474 -12.57 -18.12 34.30
N ARG A 475 -12.30 -17.29 35.30
CA ARG A 475 -12.14 -15.84 35.18
C ARG A 475 -10.79 -15.40 35.75
N SER A 476 -10.20 -14.39 35.12
CA SER A 476 -8.92 -13.80 35.52
C SER A 476 -9.06 -12.28 35.71
N GLU A 477 -8.30 -11.70 36.63
CA GLU A 477 -8.24 -10.27 36.88
C GLU A 477 -6.95 -9.70 36.30
N ARG A 478 -7.05 -8.79 35.32
CA ARG A 478 -5.89 -8.12 34.72
C ARG A 478 -5.89 -6.65 35.07
N ARG A 479 -4.82 -6.16 35.71
CA ARG A 479 -4.56 -4.72 35.82
C ARG A 479 -4.14 -4.21 34.45
N LEU A 480 -4.94 -3.31 33.86
CA LEU A 480 -4.52 -2.61 32.65
C LEU A 480 -3.50 -1.54 33.05
N ASN A 481 -2.22 -1.81 32.82
CA ASN A 481 -1.20 -0.77 32.86
C ASN A 481 -1.41 0.19 31.69
N ARG A 482 -1.28 1.50 31.97
CA ARG A 482 -1.38 2.54 30.95
C ARG A 482 -0.09 2.52 30.13
N ASP A 483 -0.20 2.02 28.91
CA ASP A 483 0.92 1.91 27.96
C ASP A 483 0.62 2.79 26.74
N MET A 484 1.09 4.05 26.79
CA MET A 484 0.82 5.05 25.76
C MET A 484 2.05 5.91 25.44
N SER A 485 2.26 6.20 24.17
CA SER A 485 3.16 7.27 23.73
C SER A 485 2.40 8.47 23.19
N VAL A 486 2.87 9.67 23.50
CA VAL A 486 2.24 10.93 23.07
C VAL A 486 3.21 11.74 22.20
N LEU A 487 2.77 12.24 21.04
CA LEU A 487 3.51 13.23 20.28
C LEU A 487 2.71 14.52 20.21
N LEU A 488 3.31 15.61 20.70
CA LEU A 488 2.78 16.97 20.58
C LEU A 488 3.32 17.58 19.27
N LEU A 489 2.43 17.85 18.32
CA LEU A 489 2.75 18.50 17.05
C LEU A 489 2.23 19.94 17.09
N LEU A 490 3.14 20.90 17.11
CA LEU A 490 2.87 22.32 17.25
C LEU A 490 2.90 22.98 15.88
N ASP A 491 1.83 23.66 15.51
CA ASP A 491 1.83 24.56 14.36
C ASP A 491 2.57 25.84 14.75
N VAL A 492 3.57 26.24 13.95
CA VAL A 492 4.30 27.51 14.09
C VAL A 492 4.21 28.33 12.81
N SER A 493 3.14 28.15 12.04
CA SER A 493 2.89 28.91 10.81
C SER A 493 2.67 30.40 11.06
N LYS A 494 2.68 31.22 10.00
CA LYS A 494 2.53 32.68 10.10
C LYS A 494 1.29 33.15 10.86
N SER A 495 0.16 32.44 10.80
CA SER A 495 -1.07 32.80 11.54
C SER A 495 -0.87 32.76 13.06
N THR A 496 0.08 31.96 13.54
CA THR A 496 0.35 31.86 14.97
C THR A 496 0.96 33.14 15.57
N GLY A 497 1.39 34.09 14.73
CA GLY A 497 1.83 35.41 15.17
C GLY A 497 0.68 36.36 15.49
N ASP A 498 -0.57 36.01 15.16
CA ASP A 498 -1.71 36.88 15.34
C ASP A 498 -2.02 37.10 16.84
N PRO A 499 -2.42 38.31 17.25
CA PRO A 499 -2.74 38.61 18.64
C PRO A 499 -4.08 37.97 19.05
N VAL A 500 -4.08 37.33 20.22
CA VAL A 500 -5.28 36.79 20.87
C VAL A 500 -5.64 37.67 22.05
N GLY A 501 -6.66 38.50 21.88
CA GLY A 501 -7.18 39.37 22.94
C GLY A 501 -6.17 40.44 23.41
N ALA A 502 -5.97 40.54 24.72
CA ALA A 502 -5.20 41.63 25.35
C ALA A 502 -3.69 41.34 25.41
N GLY A 503 -3.04 41.25 24.24
CA GLY A 503 -1.58 41.36 24.11
C GLY A 503 -0.75 40.06 24.11
N GLU A 504 -1.37 38.89 24.12
CA GLU A 504 -0.68 37.59 23.91
C GLU A 504 -0.84 37.17 22.44
N THR A 505 0.15 36.49 21.87
CA THR A 505 0.03 35.90 20.51
C THR A 505 -0.54 34.49 20.57
N VAL A 506 -1.03 33.96 19.45
CA VAL A 506 -1.42 32.54 19.36
C VAL A 506 -0.22 31.65 19.70
N LEU A 507 0.99 31.98 19.24
CA LEU A 507 2.21 31.23 19.53
C LEU A 507 2.49 31.17 21.04
N ASP A 508 2.23 32.24 21.78
CA ASP A 508 2.36 32.24 23.25
C ASP A 508 1.37 31.27 23.89
N LEU A 509 0.14 31.16 23.36
CA LEU A 509 -0.83 30.16 23.80
C LEU A 509 -0.40 28.74 23.42
N VAL A 510 0.18 28.53 22.22
CA VAL A 510 0.76 27.24 21.80
C VAL A 510 1.86 26.82 22.77
N ARG A 511 2.83 27.71 23.04
CA ARG A 511 3.94 27.47 23.99
C ARG A 511 3.43 27.21 25.39
N ALA A 512 2.42 27.96 25.85
CA ALA A 512 1.82 27.75 27.16
C ALA A 512 1.10 26.39 27.25
N ALA A 513 0.27 26.04 26.27
CA ALA A 513 -0.43 24.76 26.25
C ALA A 513 0.55 23.58 26.15
N ALA A 514 1.57 23.68 25.30
CA ALA A 514 2.61 22.67 25.12
C ALA A 514 3.41 22.48 26.41
N SER A 515 3.84 23.56 27.07
CA SER A 515 4.58 23.52 28.34
C SER A 515 3.77 22.84 29.45
N LEU A 516 2.50 23.23 29.62
CA LEU A 516 1.61 22.63 30.64
C LEU A 516 1.41 21.12 30.42
N LEU A 517 1.22 20.73 29.16
CA LEU A 517 1.07 19.33 28.77
C LEU A 517 2.35 18.53 28.99
N ALA A 518 3.49 19.07 28.54
CA ALA A 518 4.80 18.46 28.65
C ALA A 518 5.18 18.22 30.12
N THR A 519 4.98 19.22 30.99
CA THR A 519 5.21 19.07 32.44
C THR A 519 4.33 17.97 33.03
N ALA A 520 3.03 17.94 32.70
CA ALA A 520 2.13 16.93 33.23
C ALA A 520 2.45 15.50 32.73
N LEU A 521 2.92 15.36 31.49
CA LEU A 521 3.37 14.09 30.92
C LEU A 521 4.69 13.62 31.55
N ALA A 522 5.63 14.54 31.75
CA ALA A 522 6.93 14.28 32.37
C ALA A 522 6.78 13.78 33.82
N ASP A 523 5.94 14.43 34.63
CA ASP A 523 5.68 14.01 36.02
C ASP A 523 5.11 12.58 36.13
N MET A 524 4.41 12.16 35.08
CA MET A 524 3.74 10.86 34.99
C MET A 524 4.63 9.78 34.35
N HIS A 525 5.81 10.16 33.87
CA HIS A 525 6.75 9.28 33.14
C HIS A 525 6.13 8.65 31.88
N ASP A 526 5.16 9.33 31.25
CA ASP A 526 4.63 8.90 29.96
C ASP A 526 5.64 9.24 28.85
N PRO A 527 6.01 8.30 27.94
CA PRO A 527 6.91 8.61 26.83
C PRO A 527 6.29 9.64 25.88
N PHE A 528 6.92 10.81 25.73
CA PHE A 528 6.43 11.84 24.83
C PHE A 528 7.51 12.60 24.06
N ALA A 529 7.14 13.14 22.90
CA ALA A 529 7.98 14.02 22.07
C ALA A 529 7.24 15.31 21.69
N ILE A 530 7.99 16.37 21.40
CA ILE A 530 7.49 17.67 20.94
C ILE A 530 8.17 18.02 19.63
N HIS A 531 7.36 18.26 18.60
CA HIS A 531 7.79 18.73 17.30
C HIS A 531 6.97 19.95 16.90
N ALA A 532 7.60 20.92 16.25
CA ALA A 532 6.95 22.03 15.60
C ALA A 532 7.04 21.88 14.07
N PHE A 533 6.09 22.44 13.33
CA PHE A 533 6.12 22.42 11.87
C PHE A 533 5.64 23.72 11.24
N CYS A 534 6.20 24.02 10.07
CA CYS A 534 5.76 25.04 9.12
C CYS A 534 6.17 24.59 7.70
N SER A 535 5.72 25.28 6.65
CA SER A 535 6.04 24.87 5.27
C SER A 535 6.18 26.03 4.29
N ASN A 536 7.06 25.84 3.30
CA ASN A 536 7.24 26.75 2.17
C ASN A 536 7.10 25.98 0.85
N GLY A 537 5.87 25.57 0.54
CA GLY A 537 5.56 24.70 -0.58
C GLY A 537 5.90 23.23 -0.31
N ARG A 538 5.59 22.38 -1.29
CA ARG A 538 5.65 20.93 -1.11
C ARG A 538 7.05 20.37 -0.85
N ASN A 539 8.09 21.01 -1.36
CA ASN A 539 9.46 20.50 -1.25
C ASN A 539 10.15 20.91 0.05
N ASP A 540 9.50 21.73 0.87
CA ASP A 540 10.13 22.39 2.01
C ASP A 540 9.17 22.45 3.21
N VAL A 541 8.80 21.28 3.74
CA VAL A 541 8.01 21.16 4.96
C VAL A 541 8.96 21.00 6.15
N HIS A 542 9.07 22.00 6.99
CA HIS A 542 10.02 22.04 8.09
C HIS A 542 9.49 21.23 9.28
N ASP A 543 10.29 20.29 9.77
CA ASP A 543 10.08 19.60 11.04
C ASP A 543 11.15 20.05 12.03
N GLN A 544 10.70 20.78 13.04
CA GLN A 544 11.53 21.34 14.09
C GLN A 544 11.42 20.49 15.36
N ARG A 545 12.49 19.77 15.70
CA ARG A 545 12.50 18.94 16.92
C ARG A 545 12.77 19.82 18.15
N VAL A 546 11.77 19.96 19.00
CA VAL A 546 11.92 20.62 20.31
C VAL A 546 12.41 19.63 21.37
N LYS A 547 11.80 18.43 21.39
CA LYS A 547 12.12 17.37 22.36
C LYS A 547 11.88 15.98 21.78
N GLY A 548 12.87 15.09 21.86
CA GLY A 548 12.71 13.67 21.50
C GLY A 548 12.01 12.80 22.55
N PHE A 549 11.63 11.57 22.19
CA PHE A 549 11.00 10.61 23.13
C PHE A 549 11.91 10.16 24.28
N ALA A 550 13.21 10.06 24.02
CA ALA A 550 14.21 9.62 25.00
C ALA A 550 14.82 10.79 25.80
N GLU A 551 14.51 12.03 25.41
CA GLU A 551 15.04 13.23 26.04
C GLU A 551 14.16 13.64 27.23
N PRO A 552 14.73 14.10 28.36
CA PRO A 552 13.95 14.71 29.43
C PRO A 552 13.32 16.05 28.98
N PHE A 553 12.34 16.55 29.73
CA PHE A 553 11.82 17.91 29.52
C PHE A 553 12.52 18.85 30.51
N ASP A 554 13.74 19.22 30.16
CA ASP A 554 14.66 20.05 30.95
C ASP A 554 14.79 21.48 30.37
N ASP A 555 15.69 22.28 30.93
CA ASP A 555 15.91 23.66 30.50
C ASP A 555 16.31 23.76 29.02
N HIS A 556 16.97 22.76 28.43
CA HIS A 556 17.29 22.75 27.00
C HIS A 556 16.03 22.58 26.14
N ALA A 557 15.17 21.62 26.50
CA ALA A 557 13.89 21.43 25.81
C ALA A 557 12.98 22.67 25.97
N MET A 558 12.98 23.31 27.15
CA MET A 558 12.25 24.55 27.42
C MET A 558 12.81 25.72 26.59
N ALA A 559 14.14 25.87 26.50
CA ALA A 559 14.79 26.89 25.68
C ALA A 559 14.44 26.74 24.19
N ARG A 560 14.44 25.51 23.65
CA ARG A 560 13.99 25.27 22.27
C ARG A 560 12.50 25.60 22.08
N LEU A 561 11.66 25.28 23.07
CA LEU A 561 10.23 25.60 23.00
C LEU A 561 9.99 27.13 22.99
N ALA A 562 10.75 27.89 23.79
CA ALA A 562 10.75 29.35 23.76
C ALA A 562 11.27 29.90 22.43
N GLY A 563 12.27 29.25 21.85
CA GLY A 563 12.93 29.65 20.61
C GLY A 563 12.11 29.51 19.33
N LEU A 564 10.96 28.80 19.37
CA LEU A 564 10.06 28.67 18.21
C LEU A 564 9.62 30.04 17.70
N ARG A 565 9.47 30.23 16.39
CA ARG A 565 9.00 31.49 15.80
C ARG A 565 7.87 31.20 14.81
N SER A 566 6.91 32.13 14.72
CA SER A 566 5.83 32.08 13.75
C SER A 566 6.39 32.42 12.36
N ASP A 567 6.35 31.48 11.42
CA ASP A 567 6.83 31.70 10.07
C ASP A 567 6.15 30.80 9.03
N LEU A 568 6.21 31.19 7.76
CA LEU A 568 5.81 30.39 6.60
C LEU A 568 4.34 29.91 6.64
N SER A 569 4.03 28.84 5.90
CA SER A 569 2.68 28.29 5.67
C SER A 569 2.45 26.96 6.39
N THR A 570 1.32 26.29 6.13
CA THR A 570 0.79 25.17 6.93
C THR A 570 0.43 23.95 6.06
N ARG A 571 1.41 23.12 5.72
CA ARG A 571 1.18 21.82 5.03
C ARG A 571 0.93 20.67 6.01
N LEU A 572 -0.17 20.77 6.74
CA LEU A 572 -0.50 19.88 7.88
C LEU A 572 -0.49 18.38 7.54
N GLY A 573 -0.97 17.95 6.38
CA GLY A 573 -1.04 16.53 6.03
C GLY A 573 0.33 15.85 5.93
N ALA A 574 1.36 16.55 5.43
CA ALA A 574 2.73 16.05 5.41
C ALA A 574 3.30 15.93 6.84
N ALA A 575 3.09 16.96 7.66
CA ALA A 575 3.52 16.99 9.06
C ALA A 575 2.86 15.86 9.89
N LEU A 576 1.56 15.62 9.69
CA LEU A 576 0.82 14.52 10.31
C LEU A 576 1.42 13.15 9.96
N ARG A 577 1.68 12.89 8.68
CA ARG A 577 2.29 11.63 8.24
C ARG A 577 3.70 11.44 8.81
N HIS A 578 4.46 12.53 8.93
CA HIS A 578 5.79 12.50 9.52
C HIS A 578 5.78 12.20 11.01
N ALA A 579 4.98 12.93 11.78
CA ALA A 579 4.74 12.69 13.19
C ALA A 579 4.21 11.26 13.44
N GLY A 580 3.27 10.82 12.62
CA GLY A 580 2.71 9.47 12.66
C GLY A 580 3.74 8.38 12.45
N ARG A 581 4.66 8.52 11.48
CA ARG A 581 5.75 7.56 11.26
C ARG A 581 6.64 7.41 12.50
N ARG A 582 6.97 8.52 13.18
CA ARG A 582 7.77 8.49 14.42
C ARG A 582 7.03 7.81 15.57
N LEU A 583 5.74 8.12 15.71
CA LEU A 583 4.91 7.56 16.77
C LEU A 583 4.61 6.07 16.54
N ALA A 584 4.48 5.64 15.28
CA ALA A 584 4.29 4.23 14.90
C ALA A 584 5.46 3.34 15.31
N ALA A 585 6.68 3.90 15.32
CA ALA A 585 7.90 3.21 15.75
C ALA A 585 8.01 3.04 17.28
N ARG A 586 6.98 3.41 18.07
CA ARG A 586 6.98 3.25 19.53
C ARG A 586 6.36 1.90 19.92
N PRO A 587 6.97 1.16 20.86
CA PRO A 587 6.51 -0.16 21.29
C PRO A 587 5.31 -0.09 22.26
N THR A 588 4.55 1.01 22.26
CA THR A 588 3.42 1.25 23.16
C THR A 588 2.10 0.85 22.51
N HIS A 589 1.19 0.30 23.33
CA HIS A 589 -0.11 -0.18 22.88
C HIS A 589 -1.03 0.96 22.38
N ARG A 590 -1.00 2.13 23.02
CA ARG A 590 -1.74 3.32 22.57
C ARG A 590 -0.78 4.38 22.06
N ARG A 591 -1.16 5.04 20.98
CA ARG A 591 -0.35 6.08 20.33
C ARG A 591 -1.25 7.29 20.10
N LEU A 592 -0.92 8.40 20.75
CA LEU A 592 -1.69 9.63 20.70
C LEU A 592 -0.89 10.73 20.00
N LEU A 593 -1.42 11.25 18.91
CA LEU A 593 -0.91 12.45 18.24
C LEU A 593 -1.82 13.62 18.60
N LEU A 594 -1.26 14.61 19.32
CA LEU A 594 -1.94 15.84 19.69
C LEU A 594 -1.42 16.98 18.83
N VAL A 595 -2.27 17.50 17.96
CA VAL A 595 -1.96 18.63 17.09
C VAL A 595 -2.47 19.91 17.74
N ILE A 596 -1.60 20.90 17.97
CA ILE A 596 -2.00 22.23 18.44
C ILE A 596 -1.85 23.18 17.25
N THR A 597 -2.97 23.70 16.75
CA THR A 597 -3.01 24.57 15.56
C THR A 597 -4.13 25.60 15.69
N ASP A 598 -3.94 26.77 15.11
CA ASP A 598 -4.94 27.81 14.92
C ASP A 598 -5.46 27.87 13.48
N GLY A 599 -4.63 27.47 12.49
CA GLY A 599 -4.85 27.77 11.08
C GLY A 599 -5.52 26.68 10.24
N GLU A 600 -6.10 27.11 9.12
CA GLU A 600 -6.51 26.25 8.02
C GLU A 600 -5.26 25.77 7.26
N PRO A 601 -5.15 24.47 6.88
CA PRO A 601 -4.08 24.01 6.01
C PRO A 601 -4.03 24.80 4.71
N ALA A 602 -2.97 25.58 4.52
CA ALA A 602 -2.75 26.46 3.37
C ALA A 602 -1.25 26.53 3.06
N ASP A 603 -0.88 26.61 1.78
CA ASP A 603 0.52 26.68 1.35
C ASP A 603 0.65 27.51 0.06
N VAL A 604 1.82 28.10 -0.17
CA VAL A 604 2.09 29.07 -1.24
C VAL A 604 1.91 28.50 -2.65
N ASP A 605 2.08 27.18 -2.83
CA ASP A 605 2.00 26.50 -4.12
C ASP A 605 0.62 25.88 -4.41
N VAL A 606 -0.36 26.06 -3.52
CA VAL A 606 -1.70 25.47 -3.65
C VAL A 606 -2.79 26.56 -3.61
N PRO A 607 -3.39 26.92 -4.76
CA PRO A 607 -4.42 27.97 -4.81
C PRO A 607 -5.80 27.50 -4.30
N ASP A 608 -6.13 26.21 -4.38
CA ASP A 608 -7.40 25.69 -3.87
C ASP A 608 -7.32 25.43 -2.35
N ARG A 609 -8.02 26.26 -1.57
CA ARG A 609 -8.07 26.19 -0.09
C ARG A 609 -8.55 24.83 0.43
N ARG A 610 -9.38 24.11 -0.34
CA ARG A 610 -9.91 22.79 0.09
C ARG A 610 -8.90 21.67 -0.06
N TYR A 611 -7.87 21.86 -0.89
CA TYR A 611 -6.97 20.78 -1.26
C TYR A 611 -6.20 20.24 -0.06
N LEU A 612 -5.52 21.12 0.68
CA LEU A 612 -4.72 20.73 1.84
C LEU A 612 -5.58 20.32 3.04
N VAL A 613 -6.82 20.82 3.11
CA VAL A 613 -7.83 20.35 4.08
C VAL A 613 -8.18 18.88 3.81
N GLU A 614 -8.46 18.50 2.55
CA GLU A 614 -8.75 17.12 2.20
C GLU A 614 -7.52 16.21 2.31
N ASP A 615 -6.32 16.72 2.03
CA ASP A 615 -5.08 15.98 2.28
C ASP A 615 -4.87 15.70 3.77
N ALA A 616 -4.97 16.71 4.62
CA ALA A 616 -4.86 16.54 6.06
C ALA A 616 -5.93 15.57 6.59
N ARG A 617 -7.17 15.64 6.07
CA ARG A 617 -8.24 14.70 6.43
C ARG A 617 -7.88 13.25 6.07
N ARG A 618 -7.31 13.03 4.88
CA ARG A 618 -6.82 11.71 4.46
C ARG A 618 -5.73 11.22 5.39
N ALA A 619 -4.75 12.07 5.71
CA ALA A 619 -3.67 11.74 6.64
C ALA A 619 -4.19 11.32 8.03
N VAL A 620 -5.16 12.05 8.60
CA VAL A 620 -5.79 11.68 9.88
C VAL A 620 -6.46 10.31 9.80
N HIS A 621 -7.18 10.03 8.72
CA HIS A 621 -7.87 8.75 8.50
C HIS A 621 -6.90 7.58 8.41
N ASP A 622 -5.78 7.75 7.72
CA ASP A 622 -4.78 6.70 7.55
C ASP A 622 -3.98 6.47 8.85
N LEU A 623 -3.73 7.52 9.64
CA LEU A 623 -3.18 7.37 10.98
C LEU A 623 -4.13 6.61 11.92
N ALA A 624 -5.43 6.90 11.87
CA ALA A 624 -6.42 6.16 12.64
C ALA A 624 -6.44 4.66 12.26
N ARG A 625 -6.32 4.34 10.96
CA ARG A 625 -6.18 2.96 10.47
C ARG A 625 -4.90 2.29 10.96
N ALA A 626 -3.82 3.04 11.16
CA ALA A 626 -2.56 2.57 11.73
C ALA A 626 -2.60 2.45 13.27
N GLY A 627 -3.75 2.65 13.91
CA GLY A 627 -3.92 2.58 15.36
C GLY A 627 -3.35 3.78 16.11
N ILE A 628 -3.19 4.93 15.42
CA ILE A 628 -2.76 6.19 16.00
C ILE A 628 -3.97 7.11 16.16
N ASP A 629 -4.28 7.47 17.41
CA ASP A 629 -5.34 8.41 17.71
C ASP A 629 -4.86 9.84 17.50
N VAL A 630 -5.46 10.56 16.56
CA VAL A 630 -5.14 11.97 16.30
C VAL A 630 -6.22 12.86 16.92
N TYR A 631 -5.79 13.88 17.66
CA TYR A 631 -6.66 14.90 18.25
C TYR A 631 -6.13 16.29 17.97
N CYS A 632 -7.03 17.20 17.65
CA CYS A 632 -6.71 18.60 17.40
C CYS A 632 -7.12 19.46 18.59
N VAL A 633 -6.20 20.32 19.01
CA VAL A 633 -6.39 21.39 19.96
C VAL A 633 -6.40 22.69 19.17
N GLY A 634 -7.60 23.18 18.89
CA GLY A 634 -7.83 24.38 18.09
C GLY A 634 -7.77 25.63 18.94
N LEU A 635 -7.01 26.64 18.53
CA LEU A 635 -6.86 27.91 19.27
C LEU A 635 -7.76 29.06 18.73
N ASP A 636 -8.31 28.90 17.53
CA ASP A 636 -9.26 29.85 16.92
C ASP A 636 -10.71 29.32 16.91
N PRO A 637 -11.69 30.04 17.51
CA PRO A 637 -13.12 29.72 17.40
C PRO A 637 -13.67 29.76 15.97
N GLY A 638 -13.11 30.61 15.09
CA GLY A 638 -13.51 30.74 13.68
C GLY A 638 -13.14 29.52 12.85
N GLY A 639 -12.08 28.82 13.23
CA GLY A 639 -11.55 27.66 12.53
C GLY A 639 -12.28 26.33 12.72
N HIS A 640 -13.36 26.32 13.52
CA HIS A 640 -14.04 25.08 13.90
C HIS A 640 -14.50 24.23 12.71
N ALA A 641 -14.97 24.86 11.62
CA ALA A 641 -15.55 24.16 10.48
C ALA A 641 -14.52 23.31 9.70
N TYR A 642 -13.34 23.85 9.38
CA TYR A 642 -12.30 23.07 8.69
C TYR A 642 -11.62 22.08 9.64
N MET A 643 -11.40 22.43 10.91
CA MET A 643 -10.86 21.48 11.89
C MET A 643 -11.80 20.28 12.03
N ALA A 644 -13.12 20.52 12.11
CA ALA A 644 -14.17 19.49 12.12
C ALA A 644 -14.11 18.61 10.87
N ARG A 645 -13.81 19.20 9.72
CA ARG A 645 -13.65 18.46 8.47
C ARG A 645 -12.41 17.58 8.45
N VAL A 646 -11.27 18.06 8.96
CA VAL A 646 -10.00 17.32 8.99
C VAL A 646 -10.02 16.20 10.03
N PHE A 647 -10.34 16.53 11.29
CA PHE A 647 -10.18 15.61 12.42
C PHE A 647 -11.48 14.89 12.81
N GLY A 648 -12.63 15.42 12.42
CA GLY A 648 -13.94 14.97 12.87
C GLY A 648 -14.39 15.66 14.17
N PRO A 649 -15.70 15.87 14.35
CA PRO A 649 -16.25 16.69 15.44
C PRO A 649 -15.99 16.14 16.84
N SER A 650 -15.78 14.82 16.97
CA SER A 650 -15.51 14.18 18.26
C SER A 650 -14.04 14.24 18.69
N ARG A 651 -13.13 14.68 17.82
CA ARG A 651 -11.67 14.68 18.01
C ARG A 651 -11.04 16.07 18.10
N ILE A 652 -11.85 17.09 18.37
CA ILE A 652 -11.41 18.49 18.43
C ILE A 652 -11.69 19.08 19.81
N LEU A 653 -10.73 19.84 20.31
CA LEU A 653 -10.78 20.58 21.54
C LEU A 653 -10.50 22.06 21.23
N ILE A 654 -11.54 22.87 21.18
CA ILE A 654 -11.38 24.33 21.04
C ILE A 654 -10.96 24.93 22.38
N LEU A 655 -9.88 25.70 22.37
CA LEU A 655 -9.28 26.41 23.50
C LEU A 655 -9.28 27.91 23.24
N GLU A 656 -10.25 28.60 23.82
CA GLU A 656 -10.29 30.07 23.87
C GLU A 656 -9.31 30.64 24.91
N ASN A 657 -8.92 29.81 25.89
CA ASN A 657 -8.03 30.21 26.98
C ASN A 657 -7.35 28.97 27.59
N VAL A 658 -6.06 29.08 27.88
CA VAL A 658 -5.22 28.04 28.51
C VAL A 658 -5.84 27.49 29.81
N ARG A 659 -6.59 28.29 30.57
CA ARG A 659 -7.27 27.87 31.80
C ARG A 659 -8.32 26.77 31.60
N LYS A 660 -8.88 26.63 30.39
CA LYS A 660 -9.86 25.58 30.04
C LYS A 660 -9.21 24.25 29.62
N LEU A 661 -7.89 24.25 29.38
CA LEU A 661 -7.11 23.08 28.98
C LEU A 661 -7.27 21.86 29.91
N PRO A 662 -7.26 21.98 31.26
CA PRO A 662 -7.39 20.82 32.14
C PRO A 662 -8.72 20.09 31.96
N GLU A 663 -9.84 20.82 31.85
CA GLU A 663 -11.16 20.20 31.72
C GLU A 663 -11.30 19.43 30.41
N LYS A 664 -10.80 20.01 29.31
CA LYS A 664 -10.82 19.41 27.98
C LYS A 664 -9.93 18.18 27.89
N LEU A 665 -8.73 18.25 28.47
CA LEU A 665 -7.82 17.11 28.57
C LEU A 665 -8.39 15.98 29.44
N ALA A 666 -9.09 16.30 30.54
CA ALA A 666 -9.76 15.27 31.35
C ALA A 666 -10.73 14.43 30.51
N ARG A 667 -11.53 15.08 29.66
CA ARG A 667 -12.45 14.37 28.77
C ARG A 667 -11.71 13.53 27.74
N LEU A 668 -10.62 14.04 27.18
CA LEU A 668 -9.76 13.31 26.24
C LEU A 668 -9.21 12.03 26.88
N TYR A 669 -8.57 12.15 28.05
CA TYR A 669 -7.98 11.02 28.76
C TYR A 669 -9.02 10.00 29.25
N LEU A 670 -10.22 10.45 29.64
CA LEU A 670 -11.33 9.55 29.95
C LEU A 670 -11.87 8.80 28.73
N ARG A 671 -11.82 9.39 27.53
CA ARG A 671 -12.23 8.70 26.29
C ARG A 671 -11.20 7.68 25.83
N LEU A 672 -9.91 7.95 26.01
CA LEU A 672 -8.83 7.03 25.69
C LEU A 672 -8.77 5.80 26.63
N ARG A 673 -9.61 5.77 27.67
CA ARG A 673 -9.82 4.63 28.60
C ARG A 673 -10.87 3.61 28.13
N ALA A 674 -11.76 3.98 27.19
CA ALA A 674 -12.79 3.10 26.64
C ALA A 674 -12.26 2.38 25.39
#